data_AF-A0A660XR26-F1
#
_entry.id   AF-A0A660XR26-F1
#
_cell.length_a   1.000
_cell.length_b   1.000
_cell.length_c   1.000
_cell.angle_alpha   90.00
_cell.angle_beta   90.00
_cell.angle_gamma   90.00
#
_symmetry.space_group_name_H-M   'P 1'
#
loop_
_entity.id
_entity.type
_entity.pdbx_description
1 polymer ?
#
loop_
_entity_poly.entity_id
_entity_poly.type
_entity_poly.pdbx_seq_one_letter_code
_entity_poly.pdbx_strand_id
1 'polypeptide(L)'
;SFVGQAIMLLIYGIFGVGLAIFFMIRKRTLLWKPALKWAIIIGLGIFFAYLTTISLSWFNYDTSLSSGQFLFQQVFFAFLNGLLIAVIFFVSASAAEGLDRQAFPGHIQFWRSWSPTVGASKEIMRETVFAYLWAFIMIGFITFFYWITNHVFNWWSPAENMVDPNVLALPLPWLLPAAQSLQAGFWEETLFRAIPLAGAVLIGKNFKRKRIWIAIALVLQAAIFGSMHANYAQQPAYARIIEMLIPFVLYGLIYMKWGLLPVVISHFVYDIILMAMPIFLLSASGIWIHRILAILIMLIPVLVVCFRRIKAGSWYNIQDADLNSGYTIPEAKKEDKGKDKVSPTAISQRELPIIIAILLIVVGTVLWIILTPFEQDVPRLNINRDEAVEIGDAFIAEYYSGTDSLDLKPYVRIDGGIDREGRFAWEKSDEKLFRELYRSVLSTNNYIVTYKTFKGDVVTRSETIDIEIGRNGEILGWKHNVPEPRPGATLDEAEAKIIAQHAIETHYAKDIDELEIAKVTPEKHKNRTDWTIIYRDMDTGLKEGDIRYIATISGDELSGLKTTIHSTETWDREQKKASLLRGILFSISKVIQFGMIITVLILGIIAWTKKHFNTKIFLYFLIGFIVITLLQGILMSNTIIGQYPTSEPYSNLLLMLIISLLLGSVFSAFLYALPIGYMARIPFHVQRNEHVIGFKGIGLGLALAGVVAFAQGNIFKETPVIIPLIDLASIHPIISSLLSAIEEYFITFVRLMVPFIIVNHLSAGWQKKKVISIILLFLAGFAYVGKLSIGWWLLGGAVSGLLMVALYLWVLRYNMIYVPIMAATIILLDLIQYQLIDPAVLTFLHVIITAVITVILAVFSVWGMYRVRLFQPKKSKD
;
A
#
# COMPACT_ATOMS: atom_id res chain seq x y z
N SER A 1 0.33 14.99 -12.75
CA SER A 1 0.49 14.59 -11.34
C SER A 1 1.32 13.34 -11.09
N PHE A 2 0.92 12.15 -11.60
CA PHE A 2 1.55 10.86 -11.27
C PHE A 2 3.09 10.82 -11.36
N VAL A 3 3.65 11.27 -12.48
CA VAL A 3 5.12 11.34 -12.68
C VAL A 3 5.81 12.21 -11.62
N GLY A 4 5.19 13.33 -11.23
CA GLY A 4 5.72 14.20 -10.18
C GLY A 4 5.77 13.50 -8.82
N GLN A 5 4.70 12.78 -8.45
CA GLN A 5 4.65 12.00 -7.21
C GLN A 5 5.71 10.90 -7.20
N ALA A 6 5.90 10.22 -8.33
CA ALA A 6 6.92 9.19 -8.49
C ALA A 6 8.33 9.71 -8.29
N ILE A 7 8.67 10.81 -8.97
CA ILE A 7 9.99 11.46 -8.86
C ILE A 7 10.22 11.95 -7.44
N MET A 8 9.21 12.55 -6.80
CA MET A 8 9.27 12.97 -5.39
C MET A 8 9.56 11.77 -4.47
N LEU A 9 8.82 10.67 -4.62
CA LEU A 9 8.97 9.49 -3.76
C LEU A 9 10.37 8.86 -3.88
N LEU A 10 10.93 8.79 -5.08
CA LEU A 10 12.32 8.32 -5.27
C LEU A 10 13.34 9.31 -4.75
N ILE A 11 13.37 10.52 -5.32
CA ILE A 11 14.48 11.45 -5.14
C ILE A 11 14.42 12.09 -3.76
N TYR A 12 13.25 12.52 -3.31
CA TYR A 12 13.11 13.21 -2.02
C TYR A 12 12.80 12.24 -0.89
N GLY A 13 11.90 11.29 -1.11
CA GLY A 13 11.58 10.23 -0.14
C GLY A 13 12.72 9.25 0.08
N ILE A 14 12.81 8.20 -0.75
CA ILE A 14 13.72 7.07 -0.52
C ILE A 14 15.19 7.52 -0.48
N PHE A 15 15.66 8.25 -1.49
CA PHE A 15 17.06 8.67 -1.57
C PHE A 15 17.34 9.90 -0.70
N GLY A 16 16.56 10.96 -0.81
CA GLY A 16 16.76 12.21 -0.06
C GLY A 16 16.69 12.01 1.44
N VAL A 17 15.53 11.63 1.97
CA VAL A 17 15.31 11.38 3.40
C VAL A 17 16.18 10.21 3.88
N GLY A 18 16.18 9.08 3.16
CA GLY A 18 16.88 7.87 3.57
C GLY A 18 18.40 8.06 3.70
N LEU A 19 19.05 8.62 2.67
CA LEU A 19 20.50 8.89 2.70
C LEU A 19 20.84 9.97 3.73
N ALA A 20 20.02 11.00 3.87
CA ALA A 20 20.23 12.06 4.86
C ALA A 20 20.27 11.49 6.28
N ILE A 21 19.24 10.72 6.66
CA ILE A 21 19.18 10.04 7.97
C ILE A 21 20.39 9.13 8.16
N PHE A 22 20.73 8.33 7.14
CA PHE A 22 21.89 7.45 7.18
C PHE A 22 23.19 8.20 7.50
N PHE A 23 23.52 9.27 6.76
CA PHE A 23 24.75 10.03 6.99
C PHE A 23 24.75 10.77 8.33
N MET A 24 23.60 11.26 8.79
CA MET A 24 23.49 11.99 10.05
C MET A 24 23.60 11.10 11.27
N ILE A 25 23.04 9.89 11.23
CA ILE A 25 23.25 8.91 12.30
C ILE A 25 24.75 8.59 12.40
N ARG A 26 25.44 8.42 11.26
CA ARG A 26 26.90 8.17 11.21
C ARG A 26 27.71 9.32 11.83
N LYS A 27 27.32 10.57 11.57
CA LYS A 27 27.97 11.77 12.14
C LYS A 27 27.47 12.14 13.54
N ARG A 28 26.46 11.44 14.07
CA ARG A 28 25.76 11.76 15.34
C ARG A 28 25.14 13.16 15.38
N THR A 29 24.74 13.66 14.22
CA THR A 29 24.16 15.01 14.06
C THR A 29 22.63 14.99 13.99
N LEU A 30 22.00 13.81 13.98
CA LEU A 30 20.54 13.68 13.87
C LEU A 30 19.80 14.19 15.12
N LEU A 31 18.96 15.21 14.97
CA LEU A 31 18.08 15.76 16.01
C LEU A 31 16.63 15.32 15.78
N TRP A 32 16.29 14.12 16.23
CA TRP A 32 14.96 13.54 15.96
C TRP A 32 13.90 13.91 17.02
N LYS A 33 14.29 14.25 18.27
CA LYS A 33 13.32 14.47 19.35
C LYS A 33 12.36 15.64 19.10
N PRO A 34 12.82 16.83 18.66
CA PRO A 34 11.91 17.93 18.34
C PRO A 34 10.99 17.59 17.15
N ALA A 35 11.54 16.96 16.11
CA ALA A 35 10.78 16.49 14.96
C ALA A 35 9.65 15.52 15.38
N LEU A 36 9.93 14.58 16.29
CA LEU A 36 8.92 13.65 16.81
C LEU A 36 7.81 14.38 17.59
N LYS A 37 8.16 15.38 18.41
CA LYS A 37 7.15 16.15 19.15
C LYS A 37 6.20 16.87 18.19
N TRP A 38 6.74 17.55 17.19
CA TRP A 38 5.93 18.25 16.18
C TRP A 38 5.14 17.29 15.29
N ALA A 39 5.70 16.13 14.95
CA ALA A 39 4.99 15.08 14.25
C ALA A 39 3.75 14.58 14.99
N ILE A 40 3.86 14.37 16.30
CA ILE A 40 2.72 13.99 17.12
C ILE A 40 1.68 15.11 17.16
N ILE A 41 2.10 16.37 17.30
CA ILE A 41 1.17 17.52 17.32
C ILE A 41 0.41 17.64 15.99
N ILE A 42 1.13 17.60 14.86
CA ILE A 42 0.52 17.71 13.52
C ILE A 42 -0.38 16.50 13.25
N GLY A 43 0.07 15.28 13.57
CA GLY A 43 -0.73 14.06 13.40
C GLY A 43 -2.00 14.06 14.25
N LEU A 44 -1.94 14.56 15.50
CA LEU A 44 -3.13 14.75 16.34
C LEU A 44 -4.05 15.83 15.77
N GLY A 45 -3.50 16.93 15.25
CA GLY A 45 -4.27 17.97 14.57
C GLY A 45 -5.06 17.41 13.38
N ILE A 46 -4.41 16.59 12.53
CA ILE A 46 -5.06 15.89 11.42
C ILE A 46 -6.09 14.89 11.92
N PHE A 47 -5.78 14.10 12.95
CA PHE A 47 -6.76 13.19 13.54
C PHE A 47 -8.04 13.93 13.98
N PHE A 48 -7.91 14.98 14.78
CA PHE A 48 -9.07 15.75 15.24
C PHE A 48 -9.79 16.48 14.11
N ALA A 49 -9.07 16.98 13.10
CA ALA A 49 -9.67 17.57 11.91
C ALA A 49 -10.50 16.56 11.12
N TYR A 50 -10.01 15.35 10.90
CA TYR A 50 -10.77 14.32 10.20
C TYR A 50 -11.97 13.80 11.01
N LEU A 51 -11.94 13.86 12.35
CA LEU A 51 -13.13 13.57 13.16
C LEU A 51 -14.28 14.54 12.87
N THR A 52 -14.02 15.79 12.48
CA THR A 52 -15.10 16.74 12.15
C THR A 52 -15.82 16.34 10.85
N THR A 53 -15.12 15.66 9.93
CA THR A 53 -15.67 15.19 8.64
C THR A 53 -16.66 14.04 8.79
N ILE A 54 -16.83 13.49 10.00
CA ILE A 54 -17.86 12.50 10.30
C ILE A 54 -19.25 13.04 9.98
N SER A 55 -19.51 14.35 10.19
CA SER A 55 -20.81 14.96 9.85
C SER A 55 -21.14 14.79 8.36
N LEU A 56 -20.16 15.01 7.49
CA LEU A 56 -20.28 14.83 6.03
C LEU A 56 -20.32 13.36 5.63
N SER A 57 -19.63 12.50 6.38
CA SER A 57 -19.56 11.08 6.08
C SER A 57 -20.94 10.40 6.21
N TRP A 58 -21.88 10.98 6.97
CA TRP A 58 -23.26 10.49 7.07
C TRP A 58 -24.04 10.55 5.76
N PHE A 59 -23.69 11.43 4.81
CA PHE A 59 -24.33 11.45 3.49
C PHE A 59 -24.02 10.18 2.67
N ASN A 60 -22.87 9.57 2.94
CA ASN A 60 -22.45 8.30 2.35
C ASN A 60 -22.57 7.14 3.35
N TYR A 61 -23.35 7.33 4.44
CA TYR A 61 -23.58 6.27 5.42
C TYR A 61 -24.45 5.19 4.80
N ASP A 62 -23.91 3.99 4.76
CA ASP A 62 -24.70 2.82 4.42
C ASP A 62 -25.59 2.42 5.60
N THR A 63 -26.89 2.59 5.42
CA THR A 63 -27.94 2.29 6.40
C THR A 63 -28.09 0.79 6.70
N SER A 64 -27.43 -0.09 5.94
CA SER A 64 -27.30 -1.51 6.29
C SER A 64 -26.41 -1.76 7.51
N LEU A 65 -25.53 -0.81 7.86
CA LEU A 65 -24.60 -0.93 8.97
C LEU A 65 -25.19 -0.33 10.24
N SER A 66 -24.67 -0.70 11.41
CA SER A 66 -25.03 0.02 12.64
C SER A 66 -24.28 1.35 12.72
N SER A 67 -24.92 2.36 13.30
CA SER A 67 -24.32 3.68 13.54
C SER A 67 -23.02 3.59 14.35
N GLY A 68 -22.98 2.72 15.37
CA GLY A 68 -21.78 2.48 16.18
C GLY A 68 -20.60 1.91 15.38
N GLN A 69 -20.86 0.98 14.45
CA GLN A 69 -19.83 0.42 13.59
C GLN A 69 -19.30 1.45 12.59
N PHE A 70 -20.19 2.22 11.98
CA PHE A 70 -19.82 3.32 11.10
C PHE A 70 -18.96 4.37 11.83
N LEU A 71 -19.39 4.81 13.02
CA LEU A 71 -18.61 5.78 13.82
C LEU A 71 -17.23 5.24 14.20
N PHE A 72 -17.15 3.98 14.64
CA PHE A 72 -15.86 3.35 14.93
C PHE A 72 -14.93 3.37 13.71
N GLN A 73 -15.43 3.07 12.51
CA GLN A 73 -14.64 3.10 11.28
C GLN A 73 -14.11 4.48 10.98
N GLN A 74 -14.97 5.50 11.05
CA GLN A 74 -14.53 6.87 10.78
C GLN A 74 -13.45 7.32 11.77
N VAL A 75 -13.62 7.02 13.07
CA VAL A 75 -12.62 7.31 14.10
C VAL A 75 -11.31 6.54 13.85
N PHE A 76 -11.41 5.26 13.50
CA PHE A 76 -10.25 4.40 13.23
C PHE A 76 -9.47 4.87 11.99
N PHE A 77 -10.15 5.21 10.89
CA PHE A 77 -9.49 5.74 9.69
C PHE A 77 -8.91 7.14 9.90
N ALA A 78 -9.59 8.01 10.65
CA ALA A 78 -9.02 9.29 11.07
C ALA A 78 -7.72 9.09 11.87
N PHE A 79 -7.71 8.11 12.79
CA PHE A 79 -6.51 7.77 13.57
C PHE A 79 -5.37 7.27 12.68
N LEU A 80 -5.66 6.33 11.77
CA LEU A 80 -4.65 5.82 10.83
C LEU A 80 -4.09 6.94 9.94
N ASN A 81 -4.93 7.88 9.49
CA ASN A 81 -4.49 9.02 8.71
C ASN A 81 -3.56 9.94 9.54
N GLY A 82 -3.98 10.33 10.75
CA GLY A 82 -3.14 11.13 11.65
C GLY A 82 -1.80 10.47 11.98
N LEU A 83 -1.80 9.15 12.21
CA LEU A 83 -0.59 8.35 12.44
C LEU A 83 0.33 8.34 11.21
N LEU A 84 -0.23 8.14 10.01
CA LEU A 84 0.51 8.14 8.76
C LEU A 84 1.19 9.49 8.53
N ILE A 85 0.47 10.59 8.68
CA ILE A 85 1.01 11.95 8.56
C ILE A 85 2.11 12.20 9.59
N ALA A 86 1.92 11.78 10.84
CA ALA A 86 2.95 11.89 11.87
C ALA A 86 4.24 11.15 11.47
N VAL A 87 4.14 9.92 10.96
CA VAL A 87 5.31 9.14 10.53
C VAL A 87 6.02 9.82 9.35
N ILE A 88 5.27 10.20 8.30
CA ILE A 88 5.82 10.85 7.11
C ILE A 88 6.54 12.16 7.49
N PHE A 89 5.90 13.00 8.30
CA PHE A 89 6.51 14.25 8.75
C PHE A 89 7.72 14.01 9.67
N PHE A 90 7.64 13.07 10.61
CA PHE A 90 8.74 12.76 11.53
C PHE A 90 10.03 12.43 10.79
N VAL A 91 9.95 11.54 9.80
CA VAL A 91 11.12 11.09 9.03
C VAL A 91 11.62 12.23 8.13
N SER A 92 10.72 12.96 7.46
CA SER A 92 11.07 14.07 6.57
C SER A 92 11.71 15.24 7.31
N ALA A 93 11.11 15.70 8.42
CA ALA A 93 11.61 16.82 9.21
C ALA A 93 12.94 16.50 9.91
N SER A 94 13.12 15.25 10.37
CA SER A 94 14.40 14.79 10.92
C SER A 94 15.52 14.85 9.88
N ALA A 95 15.23 14.51 8.63
CA ALA A 95 16.16 14.61 7.51
C ALA A 95 16.45 16.08 7.15
N ALA A 96 15.39 16.86 6.94
CA ALA A 96 15.43 18.26 6.51
C ALA A 96 16.27 19.13 7.44
N GLU A 97 15.97 19.15 8.73
CA GLU A 97 16.66 20.04 9.67
C GLU A 97 18.14 19.68 9.81
N GLY A 98 18.49 18.39 9.83
CA GLY A 98 19.90 18.01 9.95
C GLY A 98 20.70 18.15 8.65
N LEU A 99 20.06 18.17 7.48
CA LEU A 99 20.68 18.61 6.22
C LEU A 99 20.89 20.12 6.21
N ASP A 100 19.86 20.90 6.58
CA ASP A 100 19.92 22.37 6.69
C ASP A 100 21.09 22.80 7.56
N ARG A 101 21.23 22.19 8.74
CA ARG A 101 22.31 22.46 9.69
C ARG A 101 23.71 22.31 9.11
N GLN A 102 23.91 21.30 8.26
CA GLN A 102 25.21 21.05 7.62
C GLN A 102 25.45 21.93 6.39
N ALA A 103 24.38 22.27 5.67
CA ALA A 103 24.47 23.06 4.44
C ALA A 103 24.69 24.55 4.74
N PHE A 104 23.94 25.08 5.70
CA PHE A 104 23.79 26.50 6.01
C PHE A 104 24.16 26.82 7.47
N PRO A 105 25.46 27.04 7.77
CA PRO A 105 25.92 27.29 9.14
C PRO A 105 25.39 28.61 9.74
N GLY A 106 25.02 29.58 8.89
CA GLY A 106 24.51 30.89 9.32
C GLY A 106 23.00 30.95 9.55
N HIS A 107 22.25 29.89 9.30
CA HIS A 107 20.83 29.85 9.66
C HIS A 107 20.68 29.71 11.18
N ILE A 108 19.63 30.30 11.74
CA ILE A 108 19.22 30.05 13.12
C ILE A 108 18.78 28.59 13.24
N GLN A 109 19.17 27.92 14.32
CA GLN A 109 18.72 26.54 14.58
C GLN A 109 17.20 26.49 14.64
N PHE A 110 16.59 25.79 13.68
CA PHE A 110 15.13 25.81 13.45
C PHE A 110 14.31 25.50 14.72
N TRP A 111 14.72 24.49 15.49
CA TRP A 111 14.02 24.11 16.71
C TRP A 111 14.20 25.09 17.88
N ARG A 112 15.12 26.06 17.77
CA ARG A 112 15.32 27.14 18.75
C ARG A 112 14.55 28.42 18.39
N SER A 113 14.03 28.55 17.17
CA SER A 113 13.40 29.78 16.68
C SER A 113 12.33 30.36 17.61
N TRP A 114 11.54 29.53 18.29
CA TRP A 114 10.50 29.96 19.24
C TRP A 114 10.86 29.73 20.73
N SER A 115 12.14 29.51 21.03
CA SER A 115 12.63 29.42 22.41
C SER A 115 12.46 30.74 23.17
N PRO A 116 12.48 30.73 24.52
CA PRO A 116 12.33 31.95 25.32
C PRO A 116 13.30 33.09 24.98
N THR A 117 14.53 32.76 24.56
CA THR A 117 15.57 33.74 24.21
C THR A 117 15.52 34.12 22.73
N VAL A 118 15.80 33.16 21.84
CA VAL A 118 15.90 33.39 20.39
C VAL A 118 14.59 33.94 19.82
N GLY A 119 13.43 33.49 20.33
CA GLY A 119 12.13 33.98 19.89
C GLY A 119 11.84 35.43 20.24
N ALA A 120 12.63 36.06 21.13
CA ALA A 120 12.54 37.48 21.46
C ALA A 120 13.53 38.35 20.65
N SER A 121 14.17 37.79 19.61
CA SER A 121 15.14 38.51 18.76
C SER A 121 14.48 39.31 17.65
N LYS A 122 15.21 40.30 17.12
CA LYS A 122 14.75 41.13 15.98
C LYS A 122 14.71 40.31 14.69
N GLU A 123 15.59 39.34 14.55
CA GLU A 123 15.72 38.45 13.41
C GLU A 123 14.47 37.59 13.26
N ILE A 124 14.02 36.92 14.33
CA ILE A 124 12.82 36.09 14.32
C ILE A 124 11.56 36.94 14.05
N MET A 125 11.47 38.14 14.63
CA MET A 125 10.37 39.06 14.33
C MET A 125 10.37 39.47 12.87
N ARG A 126 11.52 39.86 12.32
CA ARG A 126 11.67 40.25 10.91
C ARG A 126 11.30 39.11 9.97
N GLU A 127 11.78 37.90 10.22
CA GLU A 127 11.47 36.72 9.41
C GLU A 127 9.99 36.35 9.47
N THR A 128 9.38 36.44 10.66
CA THR A 128 7.95 36.19 10.85
C THR A 128 7.11 37.22 10.10
N VAL A 129 7.37 38.52 10.28
CA VAL A 129 6.65 39.59 9.57
C VAL A 129 6.83 39.47 8.06
N PHE A 130 8.05 39.18 7.59
CA PHE A 130 8.31 38.92 6.19
C PHE A 130 7.47 37.75 5.66
N ALA A 131 7.33 36.66 6.42
CA ALA A 131 6.54 35.50 6.01
C ALA A 131 5.07 35.84 5.76
N TYR A 132 4.45 36.67 6.61
CA TYR A 132 3.09 37.17 6.39
C TYR A 132 3.02 38.05 5.14
N LEU A 133 3.92 39.01 4.98
CA LEU A 133 3.97 39.87 3.79
C LEU A 133 4.13 39.04 2.52
N TRP A 134 5.00 38.02 2.56
CA TRP A 134 5.21 37.10 1.45
C TRP A 134 3.94 36.31 1.12
N ALA A 135 3.22 35.83 2.12
CA ALA A 135 1.95 35.12 1.90
C ALA A 135 0.91 36.00 1.18
N PHE A 136 0.81 37.29 1.54
CA PHE A 136 -0.08 38.22 0.82
C PHE A 136 0.40 38.54 -0.61
N ILE A 137 1.72 38.67 -0.82
CA ILE A 137 2.29 38.80 -2.17
C ILE A 137 1.95 37.58 -3.01
N MET A 138 2.02 36.38 -2.43
CA MET A 138 1.66 35.12 -3.07
C MET A 138 0.19 35.05 -3.46
N ILE A 139 -0.72 35.51 -2.59
CA ILE A 139 -2.15 35.63 -2.89
C ILE A 139 -2.38 36.63 -4.05
N GLY A 140 -1.67 37.75 -4.03
CA GLY A 140 -1.70 38.72 -5.13
C GLY A 140 -1.20 38.11 -6.45
N PHE A 141 -0.09 37.37 -6.41
CA PHE A 141 0.48 36.68 -7.56
C PHE A 141 -0.50 35.67 -8.15
N ILE A 142 -1.08 34.76 -7.34
CA ILE A 142 -1.99 33.75 -7.86
C ILE A 142 -3.24 34.40 -8.46
N THR A 143 -3.79 35.43 -7.81
CA THR A 143 -4.95 36.17 -8.31
C THR A 143 -4.64 36.83 -9.66
N PHE A 144 -3.47 37.47 -9.77
CA PHE A 144 -3.02 38.11 -11.00
C PHE A 144 -2.72 37.08 -12.10
N PHE A 145 -2.11 35.95 -11.75
CA PHE A 145 -1.83 34.85 -12.67
C PHE A 145 -3.12 34.33 -13.29
N TYR A 146 -4.13 33.99 -12.48
CA TYR A 146 -5.43 33.53 -12.99
C TYR A 146 -6.16 34.61 -13.79
N TRP A 147 -6.04 35.88 -13.39
CA TRP A 147 -6.58 36.98 -14.19
C TRP A 147 -5.94 37.03 -15.58
N ILE A 148 -4.61 36.98 -15.68
CA ILE A 148 -3.89 36.95 -16.97
C ILE A 148 -4.29 35.70 -17.77
N THR A 149 -4.23 34.52 -17.17
CA THR A 149 -4.44 33.27 -17.93
C THR A 149 -5.86 33.18 -18.46
N ASN A 150 -6.85 33.64 -17.68
CA ASN A 150 -8.24 33.61 -18.11
C ASN A 150 -8.57 34.69 -19.15
N HIS A 151 -8.00 35.91 -19.03
CA HIS A 151 -8.38 37.04 -19.90
C HIS A 151 -7.47 37.24 -21.12
N VAL A 152 -6.19 36.86 -21.02
CA VAL A 152 -5.20 37.05 -22.09
C VAL A 152 -4.96 35.76 -22.84
N PHE A 153 -4.74 34.65 -22.12
CA PHE A 153 -4.42 33.36 -22.74
C PHE A 153 -5.64 32.46 -22.95
N ASN A 154 -6.83 32.87 -22.50
CA ASN A 154 -8.07 32.10 -22.56
C ASN A 154 -7.94 30.68 -21.99
N TRP A 155 -7.11 30.50 -20.95
CA TRP A 155 -7.00 29.24 -20.24
C TRP A 155 -8.31 28.97 -19.50
N TRP A 156 -8.72 27.70 -19.51
CA TRP A 156 -9.90 27.27 -18.79
C TRP A 156 -9.49 26.80 -17.39
N SER A 157 -9.98 27.50 -16.37
CA SER A 157 -9.80 27.15 -14.97
C SER A 157 -11.14 27.26 -14.22
N PRO A 158 -11.79 26.14 -13.86
CA PRO A 158 -13.09 26.15 -13.19
C PRO A 158 -12.96 26.61 -11.73
N ALA A 159 -13.96 27.36 -11.26
CA ALA A 159 -14.00 27.95 -9.92
C ALA A 159 -14.30 26.93 -8.80
N GLU A 160 -15.00 25.84 -9.10
CA GLU A 160 -15.34 24.77 -8.13
C GLU A 160 -14.10 24.15 -7.47
N ASN A 161 -12.97 24.14 -8.17
CA ASN A 161 -11.70 23.67 -7.62
C ASN A 161 -11.12 24.59 -6.52
N MET A 162 -11.68 25.80 -6.33
CA MET A 162 -11.13 26.82 -5.44
C MET A 162 -11.88 26.98 -4.12
N VAL A 163 -13.12 26.49 -3.99
CA VAL A 163 -13.99 26.70 -2.80
C VAL A 163 -14.92 25.49 -2.58
N ASP A 164 -14.69 24.70 -1.53
CA ASP A 164 -15.62 23.65 -1.09
C ASP A 164 -16.58 24.20 -0.01
N PRO A 165 -17.88 24.43 -0.33
CA PRO A 165 -18.84 24.97 0.64
C PRO A 165 -19.15 24.00 1.78
N ASN A 166 -18.87 22.69 1.63
CA ASN A 166 -19.17 21.67 2.65
C ASN A 166 -18.38 21.86 3.94
N VAL A 167 -17.31 22.66 3.93
CA VAL A 167 -16.56 23.07 5.13
C VAL A 167 -17.49 23.68 6.19
N LEU A 168 -18.58 24.36 5.79
CA LEU A 168 -19.56 24.93 6.72
C LEU A 168 -20.42 23.89 7.44
N ALA A 169 -20.55 22.68 6.90
CA ALA A 169 -21.31 21.60 7.51
C ALA A 169 -20.48 20.78 8.53
N LEU A 170 -19.21 21.15 8.74
CA LEU A 170 -18.37 20.57 9.78
C LEU A 170 -18.72 21.15 11.16
N PRO A 171 -18.68 20.38 12.25
CA PRO A 171 -18.88 20.89 13.61
C PRO A 171 -17.87 21.98 14.02
N LEU A 172 -16.66 21.93 13.44
CA LEU A 172 -15.60 22.91 13.65
C LEU A 172 -15.01 23.33 12.29
N PRO A 173 -15.69 24.21 11.52
CA PRO A 173 -15.28 24.59 10.16
C PRO A 173 -13.85 25.10 10.05
N TRP A 174 -13.33 25.77 11.09
CA TRP A 174 -11.97 26.31 11.13
C TRP A 174 -10.87 25.25 11.30
N LEU A 175 -11.19 24.09 11.88
CA LEU A 175 -10.18 23.13 12.33
C LEU A 175 -9.53 22.38 11.17
N LEU A 176 -10.33 21.99 10.17
CA LEU A 176 -9.82 21.25 9.01
C LEU A 176 -8.86 22.10 8.16
N PRO A 177 -9.22 23.34 7.73
CA PRO A 177 -8.27 24.26 7.11
C PRO A 177 -7.01 24.46 7.96
N ALA A 178 -7.15 24.76 9.25
CA ALA A 178 -6.02 25.00 10.13
C ALA A 178 -5.04 23.81 10.21
N ALA A 179 -5.55 22.59 10.36
CA ALA A 179 -4.73 21.39 10.49
C ALA A 179 -4.05 21.02 9.16
N GLN A 180 -4.77 21.11 8.03
CA GLN A 180 -4.22 20.83 6.70
C GLN A 180 -3.17 21.87 6.29
N SER A 181 -3.42 23.16 6.52
CA SER A 181 -2.41 24.21 6.27
C SER A 181 -1.18 24.05 7.15
N LEU A 182 -1.35 23.62 8.41
CA LEU A 182 -0.22 23.35 9.30
C LEU A 182 0.59 22.15 8.80
N GLN A 183 -0.08 21.07 8.39
CA GLN A 183 0.57 19.91 7.79
C GLN A 183 1.34 20.30 6.54
N ALA A 184 0.70 20.95 5.57
CA ALA A 184 1.31 21.34 4.30
C ALA A 184 2.50 22.27 4.51
N GLY A 185 2.31 23.36 5.25
CA GLY A 185 3.38 24.33 5.52
C GLY A 185 4.61 23.72 6.20
N PHE A 186 4.45 22.73 7.07
CA PHE A 186 5.59 22.05 7.70
C PHE A 186 6.19 20.94 6.83
N TRP A 187 5.35 20.03 6.33
CA TRP A 187 5.82 18.84 5.64
C TRP A 187 6.36 19.18 4.25
N GLU A 188 5.69 20.03 3.49
CA GLU A 188 6.10 20.34 2.12
C GLU A 188 7.36 21.21 2.10
N GLU A 189 7.51 22.15 3.02
CA GLU A 189 8.76 22.94 3.10
C GLU A 189 9.96 22.10 3.55
N THR A 190 9.75 21.15 4.47
CA THR A 190 10.82 20.23 4.86
C THR A 190 11.20 19.30 3.71
N LEU A 191 10.23 18.78 2.95
CA LEU A 191 10.45 17.81 1.88
C LEU A 191 10.97 18.45 0.57
N PHE A 192 10.39 19.57 0.13
CA PHE A 192 10.68 20.17 -1.17
C PHE A 192 11.70 21.30 -1.12
N ARG A 193 11.97 21.90 0.04
CA ARG A 193 12.95 23.01 0.14
C ARG A 193 14.21 22.51 0.80
N ALA A 194 14.11 22.13 2.08
CA ALA A 194 15.30 21.76 2.83
C ALA A 194 16.04 20.56 2.24
N ILE A 195 15.34 19.45 1.96
CA ILE A 195 16.01 18.23 1.45
C ILE A 195 16.77 18.47 0.12
N PRO A 196 16.12 18.93 -0.98
CA PRO A 196 16.83 19.09 -2.24
C PRO A 196 17.84 20.23 -2.23
N LEU A 197 17.55 21.38 -1.60
CA LEU A 197 18.45 22.54 -1.64
C LEU A 197 19.65 22.38 -0.70
N ALA A 198 19.44 21.90 0.54
CA ALA A 198 20.56 21.59 1.43
C ALA A 198 21.38 20.42 0.88
N GLY A 199 20.72 19.39 0.31
CA GLY A 199 21.38 18.31 -0.40
C GLY A 199 22.28 18.81 -1.54
N ALA A 200 21.75 19.70 -2.40
CA ALA A 200 22.49 20.31 -3.49
C ALA A 200 23.69 21.15 -3.03
N VAL A 201 23.56 21.87 -1.92
CA VAL A 201 24.69 22.60 -1.31
C VAL A 201 25.79 21.63 -0.86
N LEU A 202 25.43 20.53 -0.19
CA LEU A 202 26.40 19.55 0.32
C LEU A 202 27.09 18.79 -0.82
N ILE A 203 26.32 18.33 -1.81
CA ILE A 203 26.83 17.69 -3.02
C ILE A 203 27.74 18.66 -3.79
N GLY A 204 27.27 19.88 -4.01
CA GLY A 204 27.99 20.91 -4.75
C GLY A 204 29.28 21.37 -4.08
N LYS A 205 29.37 21.35 -2.74
CA LYS A 205 30.63 21.55 -2.00
C LYS A 205 31.62 20.43 -2.31
N ASN A 206 31.18 19.17 -2.34
CA ASN A 206 32.04 18.01 -2.63
C ASN A 206 32.55 18.01 -4.09
N PHE A 207 31.71 18.37 -5.06
CA PHE A 207 32.08 18.43 -6.48
C PHE A 207 32.66 19.77 -6.94
N LYS A 208 32.91 20.73 -6.02
CA LYS A 208 33.39 22.10 -6.30
C LYS A 208 32.54 22.87 -7.34
N ARG A 209 31.27 22.52 -7.51
CA ARG A 209 30.32 23.12 -8.47
C ARG A 209 29.03 23.59 -7.79
N LYS A 210 29.15 24.17 -6.59
CA LYS A 210 28.01 24.58 -5.73
C LYS A 210 26.91 25.34 -6.47
N ARG A 211 27.25 26.34 -7.29
CA ARG A 211 26.26 27.18 -7.99
C ARG A 211 25.39 26.40 -8.96
N ILE A 212 25.98 25.48 -9.73
CA ILE A 212 25.26 24.67 -10.73
C ILE A 212 24.28 23.73 -10.03
N TRP A 213 24.72 23.04 -8.97
CA TRP A 213 23.85 22.14 -8.21
C TRP A 213 22.66 22.87 -7.58
N ILE A 214 22.88 24.06 -7.02
CA ILE A 214 21.80 24.88 -6.47
C ILE A 214 20.83 25.32 -7.57
N ALA A 215 21.34 25.79 -8.72
CA ALA A 215 20.48 26.21 -9.82
C ALA A 215 19.59 25.08 -10.33
N ILE A 216 20.16 23.88 -10.53
CA ILE A 216 19.40 22.69 -10.91
C ILE A 216 18.36 22.35 -9.84
N ALA A 217 18.75 22.32 -8.56
CA ALA A 217 17.85 21.96 -7.48
C ALA A 217 16.69 22.95 -7.32
N LEU A 218 16.92 24.26 -7.48
CA LEU A 218 15.89 25.30 -7.42
C LEU A 218 14.80 25.11 -8.47
N VAL A 219 15.19 24.80 -9.71
CA VAL A 219 14.24 24.57 -10.81
C VAL A 219 13.54 23.22 -10.64
N LEU A 220 14.30 22.16 -10.34
CA LEU A 220 13.78 20.81 -10.25
C LEU A 220 12.77 20.66 -9.11
N GLN A 221 13.03 21.24 -7.92
CA GLN A 221 12.08 21.18 -6.80
C GLN A 221 10.78 21.91 -7.11
N ALA A 222 10.83 23.06 -7.78
CA ALA A 222 9.64 23.81 -8.15
C ALA A 222 8.83 23.05 -9.21
N ALA A 223 9.49 22.46 -10.21
CA ALA A 223 8.84 21.65 -11.23
C ALA A 223 8.18 20.39 -10.66
N ILE A 224 8.86 19.67 -9.76
CA ILE A 224 8.30 18.47 -9.11
C ILE A 224 7.10 18.85 -8.23
N PHE A 225 7.24 19.92 -7.44
CA PHE A 225 6.15 20.42 -6.60
C PHE A 225 4.92 20.81 -7.44
N GLY A 226 5.10 21.62 -8.48
CA GLY A 226 4.02 22.00 -9.39
C GLY A 226 3.41 20.81 -10.12
N SER A 227 4.22 19.82 -10.50
CA SER A 227 3.76 18.59 -11.14
C SER A 227 2.85 17.77 -10.24
N MET A 228 3.12 17.71 -8.93
CA MET A 228 2.28 16.99 -7.98
C MET A 228 0.87 17.58 -7.85
N HIS A 229 0.76 18.90 -8.03
CA HIS A 229 -0.51 19.63 -7.99
C HIS A 229 -1.22 19.70 -9.34
N ALA A 230 -0.66 19.14 -10.41
CA ALA A 230 -1.28 19.10 -11.72
C ALA A 230 -2.33 17.96 -11.84
N ASN A 231 -3.21 17.82 -10.85
CA ASN A 231 -4.36 16.89 -10.83
C ASN A 231 -5.71 17.62 -10.90
N TYR A 232 -5.74 18.95 -10.78
CA TYR A 232 -6.96 19.75 -10.98
C TYR A 232 -7.33 19.79 -12.47
N ALA A 233 -8.63 19.78 -12.74
CA ALA A 233 -9.16 20.00 -14.08
C ALA A 233 -8.84 21.44 -14.53
N GLN A 234 -7.87 21.59 -15.43
CA GLN A 234 -7.45 22.86 -16.03
C GLN A 234 -6.96 22.63 -17.46
N GLN A 235 -7.17 23.60 -18.35
CA GLN A 235 -6.57 23.60 -19.68
C GLN A 235 -5.77 24.89 -19.93
N PRO A 236 -4.48 24.76 -20.32
CA PRO A 236 -3.74 23.53 -20.62
C PRO A 236 -3.39 22.72 -19.37
N ALA A 237 -3.21 21.40 -19.51
CA ALA A 237 -2.98 20.48 -18.38
C ALA A 237 -1.69 20.77 -17.57
N TYR A 238 -0.76 21.54 -18.13
CA TYR A 238 0.48 21.96 -17.46
C TYR A 238 0.37 23.33 -16.76
N ALA A 239 -0.81 24.00 -16.79
CA ALA A 239 -1.01 25.33 -16.23
C ALA A 239 -0.49 25.46 -14.79
N ARG A 240 -0.85 24.49 -13.93
CA ARG A 240 -0.40 24.44 -12.53
C ARG A 240 1.12 24.33 -12.38
N ILE A 241 1.80 23.65 -13.29
CA ILE A 241 3.27 23.53 -13.27
C ILE A 241 3.91 24.90 -13.51
N ILE A 242 3.38 25.66 -14.48
CA ILE A 242 3.86 27.01 -14.80
C ILE A 242 3.53 27.97 -13.65
N GLU A 243 2.31 27.92 -13.12
CA GLU A 243 1.86 28.74 -12.00
C GLU A 243 2.80 28.61 -10.80
N MET A 244 3.15 27.38 -10.44
CA MET A 244 3.97 27.08 -9.27
C MET A 244 5.47 27.32 -9.52
N LEU A 245 5.94 27.43 -10.76
CA LEU A 245 7.38 27.50 -11.03
C LEU A 245 8.04 28.74 -10.40
N ILE A 246 7.50 29.93 -10.68
CA ILE A 246 8.08 31.19 -10.18
C ILE A 246 8.01 31.26 -8.66
N PRO A 247 6.84 31.07 -8.03
CA PRO A 247 6.77 31.20 -6.59
C PRO A 247 7.66 30.22 -5.85
N PHE A 248 7.73 28.97 -6.29
CA PHE A 248 8.47 27.94 -5.57
C PHE A 248 9.98 28.08 -5.75
N VAL A 249 10.45 28.66 -6.86
CA VAL A 249 11.84 29.13 -6.97
C VAL A 249 12.11 30.22 -5.92
N LEU A 250 11.20 31.20 -5.77
CA LEU A 250 11.35 32.28 -4.79
C LEU A 250 11.30 31.76 -3.33
N TYR A 251 10.42 30.82 -3.01
CA TYR A 251 10.44 30.09 -1.73
C TYR A 251 11.80 29.41 -1.50
N GLY A 252 12.38 28.80 -2.54
CA GLY A 252 13.72 28.24 -2.48
C GLY A 252 14.80 29.28 -2.15
N LEU A 253 14.73 30.48 -2.74
CA LEU A 253 15.64 31.58 -2.44
C LEU A 253 15.47 32.10 -1.00
N ILE A 254 14.23 32.23 -0.52
CA ILE A 254 13.91 32.63 0.85
C ILE A 254 14.48 31.62 1.84
N TYR A 255 14.24 30.33 1.60
CA TYR A 255 14.80 29.24 2.40
C TYR A 255 16.33 29.29 2.46
N MET A 256 17.02 29.49 1.33
CA MET A 256 18.48 29.58 1.32
C MET A 256 19.05 30.78 2.06
N LYS A 257 18.24 31.82 2.31
CA LYS A 257 18.64 33.05 2.99
C LYS A 257 18.40 32.99 4.49
N TRP A 258 17.23 32.48 4.90
CA TRP A 258 16.74 32.56 6.29
C TRP A 258 16.37 31.20 6.90
N GLY A 259 16.42 30.11 6.14
CA GLY A 259 16.06 28.77 6.60
C GLY A 259 14.55 28.49 6.56
N LEU A 260 14.14 27.47 7.31
CA LEU A 260 12.79 26.90 7.25
C LEU A 260 11.68 27.81 7.81
N LEU A 261 11.97 28.64 8.81
CA LEU A 261 10.94 29.38 9.54
C LEU A 261 10.05 30.27 8.65
N PRO A 262 10.60 31.20 7.84
CA PRO A 262 9.76 32.08 7.05
C PRO A 262 8.99 31.35 5.94
N VAL A 263 9.55 30.29 5.35
CA VAL A 263 8.85 29.53 4.31
C VAL A 263 7.70 28.70 4.90
N VAL A 264 7.90 28.07 6.06
CA VAL A 264 6.86 27.31 6.77
C VAL A 264 5.72 28.23 7.19
N ILE A 265 6.01 29.38 7.80
CA ILE A 265 4.98 30.35 8.23
C ILE A 265 4.24 30.88 7.02
N SER A 266 4.97 31.27 5.96
CA SER A 266 4.34 31.87 4.79
C SER A 266 3.42 30.88 4.07
N HIS A 267 3.85 29.63 3.90
CA HIS A 267 3.03 28.58 3.30
C HIS A 267 1.80 28.27 4.16
N PHE A 268 1.97 28.13 5.48
CA PHE A 268 0.85 27.96 6.40
C PHE A 268 -0.18 29.11 6.31
N VAL A 269 0.28 30.37 6.29
CA VAL A 269 -0.60 31.54 6.18
C VAL A 269 -1.28 31.60 4.82
N TYR A 270 -0.56 31.30 3.75
CA TYR A 270 -1.11 31.23 2.40
C TYR A 270 -2.24 30.19 2.32
N ASP A 271 -1.99 28.98 2.80
CA ASP A 271 -2.96 27.88 2.75
C ASP A 271 -4.18 28.15 3.64
N ILE A 272 -3.99 28.63 4.88
CA ILE A 272 -5.13 28.82 5.77
C ILE A 272 -6.07 29.91 5.26
N ILE A 273 -5.54 30.93 4.58
CA ILE A 273 -6.38 31.96 3.93
C ILE A 273 -7.23 31.34 2.82
N LEU A 274 -6.61 30.54 1.94
CA LEU A 274 -7.31 29.92 0.81
C LEU A 274 -8.29 28.82 1.26
N MET A 275 -7.87 27.93 2.14
CA MET A 275 -8.67 26.81 2.64
C MET A 275 -9.80 27.26 3.57
N ALA A 276 -9.63 28.35 4.33
CA ALA A 276 -10.70 28.90 5.16
C ALA A 276 -11.59 29.91 4.42
N MET A 277 -11.30 30.24 3.15
CA MET A 277 -12.05 31.21 2.35
C MET A 277 -13.58 30.99 2.37
N PRO A 278 -14.14 29.77 2.27
CA PRO A 278 -15.58 29.55 2.37
C PRO A 278 -16.21 30.11 3.66
N ILE A 279 -15.49 30.06 4.79
CA ILE A 279 -15.96 30.53 6.10
C ILE A 279 -16.08 32.06 6.13
N PHE A 280 -15.31 32.77 5.31
CA PHE A 280 -15.34 34.23 5.21
C PHE A 280 -16.32 34.73 4.15
N LEU A 281 -16.49 34.00 3.05
CA LEU A 281 -17.36 34.41 1.94
C LEU A 281 -18.85 34.12 2.20
N LEU A 282 -19.15 33.04 2.91
CA LEU A 282 -20.51 32.56 3.11
C LEU A 282 -21.10 33.06 4.44
N SER A 283 -22.43 33.05 4.55
CA SER A 283 -23.18 33.47 5.73
C SER A 283 -23.85 32.25 6.40
N ALA A 284 -23.58 32.04 7.68
CA ALA A 284 -24.22 30.98 8.49
C ALA A 284 -24.33 31.43 9.97
N SER A 285 -25.26 30.82 10.72
CA SER A 285 -25.39 31.07 12.16
C SER A 285 -24.11 30.66 12.89
N GLY A 286 -23.65 31.46 13.87
CA GLY A 286 -22.44 31.17 14.65
C GLY A 286 -21.10 31.31 13.92
N ILE A 287 -21.09 31.64 12.62
CA ILE A 287 -19.88 31.65 11.78
C ILE A 287 -18.77 32.59 12.27
N TRP A 288 -19.13 33.66 13.00
CA TRP A 288 -18.17 34.62 13.54
C TRP A 288 -17.17 33.99 14.51
N ILE A 289 -17.57 33.01 15.31
CA ILE A 289 -16.64 32.29 16.19
C ILE A 289 -15.58 31.57 15.36
N HIS A 290 -15.99 30.91 14.27
CA HIS A 290 -15.07 30.20 13.38
C HIS A 290 -14.15 31.14 12.60
N ARG A 291 -14.65 32.30 12.16
CA ARG A 291 -13.83 33.37 11.55
C ARG A 291 -12.76 33.86 12.52
N ILE A 292 -13.14 34.16 13.77
CA ILE A 292 -12.21 34.61 14.81
C ILE A 292 -11.17 33.52 15.10
N LEU A 293 -11.59 32.26 15.25
CA LEU A 293 -10.67 31.15 15.50
C LEU A 293 -9.69 30.94 14.33
N ALA A 294 -10.16 30.99 13.09
CA ALA A 294 -9.29 30.91 11.91
C ALA A 294 -8.25 32.04 11.89
N ILE A 295 -8.66 33.28 12.18
CA ILE A 295 -7.74 34.42 12.31
C ILE A 295 -6.74 34.20 13.45
N LEU A 296 -7.20 33.77 14.63
CA LEU A 296 -6.33 33.54 15.78
C LEU A 296 -5.27 32.47 15.50
N ILE A 297 -5.66 31.35 14.87
CA ILE A 297 -4.74 30.30 14.46
C ILE A 297 -3.73 30.82 13.42
N MET A 298 -4.20 31.56 12.41
CA MET A 298 -3.33 32.21 11.42
C MET A 298 -2.32 33.16 12.09
N LEU A 299 -2.70 33.86 13.17
CA LEU A 299 -1.85 34.80 13.90
C LEU A 299 -0.92 34.13 14.94
N ILE A 300 -1.02 32.82 15.21
CA ILE A 300 -0.18 32.14 16.21
C ILE A 300 1.32 32.44 16.04
N PRO A 301 1.93 32.33 14.83
CA PRO A 301 3.34 32.61 14.64
C PRO A 301 3.76 34.00 15.15
N VAL A 302 3.05 35.06 14.80
CA VAL A 302 3.38 36.42 15.26
C VAL A 302 3.06 36.60 16.75
N LEU A 303 1.97 36.02 17.25
CA LEU A 303 1.60 36.09 18.66
C LEU A 303 2.65 35.43 19.56
N VAL A 304 3.23 34.30 19.13
CA VAL A 304 4.33 33.63 19.85
C VAL A 304 5.53 34.57 19.96
N VAL A 305 5.96 35.20 18.86
CA VAL A 305 7.12 36.10 18.85
C VAL A 305 6.86 37.36 19.69
N CYS A 306 5.68 37.98 19.55
CA CYS A 306 5.26 39.11 20.38
C CYS A 306 5.26 38.74 21.87
N PHE A 307 4.70 37.58 22.23
CA PHE A 307 4.70 37.09 23.60
C PHE A 307 6.11 36.87 24.15
N ARG A 308 7.00 36.26 23.36
CA ARG A 308 8.42 36.10 23.74
C ARG A 308 9.09 37.45 23.97
N ARG A 309 8.86 38.42 23.08
CA ARG A 309 9.42 39.77 23.19
C ARG A 309 8.91 40.52 24.41
N ILE A 310 7.61 40.43 24.72
CA ILE A 310 7.01 41.04 25.90
C ILE A 310 7.60 40.42 27.17
N LYS A 311 7.65 39.08 27.24
CA LYS A 311 8.18 38.35 28.40
C LYS A 311 9.66 38.62 28.64
N ALA A 312 10.45 38.79 27.59
CA ALA A 312 11.87 39.09 27.70
C ALA A 312 12.17 40.54 28.10
N GLY A 313 11.23 41.48 27.92
CA GLY A 313 11.40 42.91 28.23
C GLY A 313 12.31 43.68 27.25
N SER A 314 13.31 43.03 26.67
CA SER A 314 14.23 43.60 25.67
C SER A 314 14.37 42.69 24.43
N TRP A 315 15.00 43.22 23.37
CA TRP A 315 15.36 42.44 22.20
C TRP A 315 16.59 41.58 22.51
N TYR A 316 16.52 40.29 22.21
CA TYR A 316 17.67 39.39 22.31
C TYR A 316 18.56 39.52 21.07
N ASN A 317 19.88 39.60 21.28
CA ASN A 317 20.86 39.57 20.20
C ASN A 317 21.32 38.13 19.99
N ILE A 318 21.09 37.61 18.76
CA ILE A 318 21.47 36.26 18.35
C ILE A 318 22.97 36.02 18.63
N GLN A 319 23.25 34.92 19.32
CA GLN A 319 24.62 34.48 19.60
C GLN A 319 25.04 33.39 18.61
N ASP A 320 26.34 33.15 18.47
CA ASP A 320 26.85 32.06 17.62
C ASP A 320 26.26 30.70 18.01
N ALA A 321 25.99 30.48 19.31
CA ALA A 321 25.36 29.27 19.84
C ALA A 321 23.93 29.01 19.34
N ASP A 322 23.25 30.03 18.81
CA ASP A 322 21.89 29.94 18.28
C ASP A 322 21.86 29.64 16.77
N LEU A 323 22.99 29.86 16.09
CA LEU A 323 23.17 29.52 14.70
C LEU A 323 23.51 28.02 14.54
N ASN A 324 23.31 27.51 13.34
CA ASN A 324 23.66 26.13 12.99
C ASN A 324 25.15 25.83 13.21
N SER A 325 26.04 26.81 13.04
CA SER A 325 27.48 26.72 13.35
C SER A 325 27.77 26.50 14.84
N GLY A 326 26.94 27.04 15.74
CA GLY A 326 27.09 26.87 17.18
C GLY A 326 26.49 25.58 17.73
N TYR A 327 25.91 24.73 16.89
CA TYR A 327 25.42 23.43 17.33
C TYR A 327 26.56 22.50 17.71
N THR A 328 26.63 22.13 18.98
CA THR A 328 27.59 21.15 19.48
C THR A 328 27.04 19.74 19.33
N ILE A 329 27.83 18.87 18.69
CA ILE A 329 27.51 17.46 18.60
C ILE A 329 27.56 16.89 20.02
N PRO A 330 26.48 16.26 20.51
CA PRO A 330 26.51 15.63 21.83
C PRO A 330 27.70 14.68 21.91
N GLU A 331 28.52 14.83 22.95
CA GLU A 331 29.64 13.94 23.15
C GLU A 331 29.16 12.50 23.10
N ALA A 332 29.98 11.65 22.49
CA ALA A 332 29.84 10.22 22.69
C ALA A 332 29.71 10.00 24.19
N LYS A 333 28.55 9.55 24.70
CA LYS A 333 28.60 8.77 25.94
C LYS A 333 29.67 7.73 25.64
N LYS A 334 30.78 7.74 26.40
CA LYS A 334 31.75 6.66 26.36
C LYS A 334 30.88 5.44 26.61
N GLU A 335 30.60 4.67 25.55
CA GLU A 335 30.05 3.33 25.71
C GLU A 335 31.04 2.72 26.68
N ASP A 336 30.56 2.49 27.91
CA ASP A 336 31.35 1.90 28.96
C ASP A 336 31.85 0.60 28.34
N LYS A 337 33.11 0.60 27.88
CA LYS A 337 33.69 -0.52 27.14
C LYS A 337 33.67 -1.79 28.00
N GLY A 338 33.38 -1.66 29.29
CA GLY A 338 33.09 -2.73 30.24
C GLY A 338 31.63 -3.23 30.30
N LYS A 339 30.61 -2.48 29.87
CA LYS A 339 29.19 -2.91 29.93
C LYS A 339 28.64 -3.55 28.65
N ASP A 340 29.23 -3.26 27.50
CA ASP A 340 28.94 -3.97 26.23
C ASP A 340 29.93 -5.11 25.95
N LYS A 341 30.91 -5.33 26.83
CA LYS A 341 31.34 -6.70 27.12
C LYS A 341 30.21 -7.37 27.90
N VAL A 342 29.13 -7.69 27.21
CA VAL A 342 28.53 -8.99 27.45
C VAL A 342 29.64 -9.96 27.07
N SER A 343 30.52 -10.25 28.05
CA SER A 343 31.13 -11.57 28.10
C SER A 343 29.98 -12.51 27.81
N PRO A 344 30.07 -13.43 26.84
CA PRO A 344 29.05 -14.45 26.72
C PRO A 344 29.09 -15.17 28.07
N THR A 345 28.28 -14.72 29.04
CA THR A 345 27.83 -15.54 30.14
C THR A 345 27.40 -16.76 29.40
N ALA A 346 28.12 -17.87 29.61
CA ALA A 346 27.92 -19.12 28.91
C ALA A 346 26.41 -19.36 28.95
N ILE A 347 25.72 -18.97 27.88
CA ILE A 347 24.30 -19.23 27.75
C ILE A 347 24.35 -20.73 27.68
N SER A 348 23.87 -21.41 28.73
CA SER A 348 23.88 -22.87 28.73
C SER A 348 23.26 -23.27 27.39
N GLN A 349 24.05 -23.98 26.59
CA GLN A 349 23.70 -24.25 25.21
C GLN A 349 22.52 -25.20 25.25
N ARG A 350 21.32 -24.62 25.26
CA ARG A 350 20.08 -25.39 25.25
C ARG A 350 19.77 -25.66 23.81
N GLU A 351 20.27 -26.80 23.34
CA GLU A 351 19.88 -27.32 22.05
C GLU A 351 18.46 -27.86 22.13
N LEU A 352 17.71 -27.73 21.03
CA LEU A 352 16.45 -28.44 20.89
C LEU A 352 16.76 -29.95 20.87
N PRO A 353 16.30 -30.74 21.86
CA PRO A 353 16.54 -32.17 21.87
C PRO A 353 15.93 -32.84 20.63
N ILE A 354 16.61 -33.81 20.04
CA ILE A 354 16.14 -34.52 18.84
C ILE A 354 14.77 -35.15 19.09
N ILE A 355 14.53 -35.70 20.28
CA ILE A 355 13.23 -36.29 20.66
C ILE A 355 12.10 -35.25 20.60
N ILE A 356 12.34 -34.02 21.05
CA ILE A 356 11.35 -32.94 20.95
C ILE A 356 11.15 -32.54 19.48
N ALA A 357 12.21 -32.47 18.68
CA ALA A 357 12.07 -32.20 17.26
C ALA A 357 11.24 -33.29 16.54
N ILE A 358 11.47 -34.57 16.85
CA ILE A 358 10.66 -35.69 16.34
C ILE A 358 9.20 -35.54 16.78
N LEU A 359 8.96 -35.22 18.06
CA LEU A 359 7.61 -34.99 18.56
C LEU A 359 6.93 -33.83 17.82
N LEU A 360 7.64 -32.72 17.57
CA LEU A 360 7.11 -31.59 16.81
C LEU A 360 6.85 -31.95 15.33
N ILE A 361 7.67 -32.81 14.72
CA ILE A 361 7.40 -33.35 13.38
C ILE A 361 6.10 -34.16 13.42
N VAL A 362 5.99 -35.14 14.32
CA VAL A 362 4.82 -36.03 14.38
C VAL A 362 3.55 -35.25 14.70
N VAL A 363 3.55 -34.48 15.79
CA VAL A 363 2.39 -33.68 16.22
C VAL A 363 2.07 -32.59 15.20
N GLY A 364 3.08 -31.87 14.69
CA GLY A 364 2.87 -30.84 13.68
C GLY A 364 2.32 -31.38 12.38
N THR A 365 2.80 -32.54 11.91
CA THR A 365 2.28 -33.23 10.72
C THR A 365 0.85 -33.71 10.94
N VAL A 366 0.56 -34.36 12.08
CA VAL A 366 -0.79 -34.83 12.40
C VAL A 366 -1.77 -33.66 12.50
N LEU A 367 -1.40 -32.60 13.21
CA LEU A 367 -2.22 -31.39 13.30
C LEU A 367 -2.44 -30.77 11.92
N TRP A 368 -1.38 -30.63 11.13
CA TRP A 368 -1.51 -30.07 9.78
C TRP A 368 -2.40 -30.95 8.89
N ILE A 369 -2.24 -32.28 8.87
CA ILE A 369 -3.09 -33.18 8.07
C ILE A 369 -4.55 -33.12 8.52
N ILE A 370 -4.83 -33.08 9.82
CA ILE A 370 -6.21 -33.08 10.34
C ILE A 370 -6.90 -31.72 10.09
N LEU A 371 -6.15 -30.62 10.16
CA LEU A 371 -6.69 -29.26 10.16
C LEU A 371 -6.64 -28.57 8.79
N THR A 372 -5.85 -29.10 7.85
CA THR A 372 -5.72 -28.57 6.50
C THR A 372 -6.70 -29.29 5.56
N PRO A 373 -7.52 -28.55 4.80
CA PRO A 373 -8.37 -29.16 3.80
C PRO A 373 -7.55 -29.55 2.55
N PHE A 374 -7.78 -30.76 2.04
CA PHE A 374 -7.11 -31.32 0.85
C PHE A 374 -8.03 -31.50 -0.36
N GLU A 375 -9.24 -30.94 -0.28
CA GLU A 375 -10.19 -30.93 -1.37
C GLU A 375 -10.62 -29.48 -1.61
N GLN A 376 -10.75 -29.10 -2.87
CA GLN A 376 -11.37 -27.85 -3.26
C GLN A 376 -12.86 -28.05 -3.50
N ASP A 377 -13.63 -27.04 -3.12
CA ASP A 377 -15.08 -27.02 -3.36
C ASP A 377 -15.42 -26.49 -4.76
N VAL A 378 -14.43 -25.96 -5.49
CA VAL A 378 -14.58 -25.50 -6.88
C VAL A 378 -13.94 -26.43 -7.91
N PRO A 379 -14.46 -26.48 -9.15
CA PRO A 379 -13.89 -27.30 -10.21
C PRO A 379 -12.45 -26.87 -10.57
N ARG A 380 -11.59 -27.84 -10.86
CA ARG A 380 -10.27 -27.62 -11.47
C ARG A 380 -10.38 -26.90 -12.81
N LEU A 381 -9.53 -25.90 -13.04
CA LEU A 381 -9.37 -25.21 -14.33
C LEU A 381 -8.47 -26.03 -15.25
N ASN A 382 -9.03 -26.66 -16.29
CA ASN A 382 -8.32 -27.63 -17.13
C ASN A 382 -7.63 -27.02 -18.34
N ILE A 383 -8.06 -25.82 -18.75
CA ILE A 383 -7.45 -25.10 -19.86
C ILE A 383 -6.34 -24.16 -19.40
N ASN A 384 -5.44 -23.81 -20.30
CA ASN A 384 -4.40 -22.82 -20.10
C ASN A 384 -4.75 -21.47 -20.77
N ARG A 385 -3.87 -20.49 -20.61
CA ARG A 385 -4.03 -19.14 -21.14
C ARG A 385 -4.18 -19.11 -22.67
N ASP A 386 -3.37 -19.87 -23.38
CA ASP A 386 -3.32 -19.79 -24.84
C ASP A 386 -4.55 -20.48 -25.44
N GLU A 387 -5.00 -21.60 -24.85
CA GLU A 387 -6.28 -22.23 -25.17
C GLU A 387 -7.46 -21.28 -24.95
N ALA A 388 -7.47 -20.52 -23.84
CA ALA A 388 -8.52 -19.52 -23.60
C ALA A 388 -8.53 -18.41 -24.68
N VAL A 389 -7.37 -17.99 -25.18
CA VAL A 389 -7.29 -17.02 -26.28
C VAL A 389 -7.81 -17.62 -27.58
N GLU A 390 -7.43 -18.86 -27.90
CA GLU A 390 -7.91 -19.55 -29.11
C GLU A 390 -9.44 -19.69 -29.11
N ILE A 391 -10.03 -20.02 -27.96
CA ILE A 391 -11.48 -20.11 -27.80
C ILE A 391 -12.15 -18.75 -27.95
N GLY A 392 -11.58 -17.70 -27.34
CA GLY A 392 -12.09 -16.33 -27.50
C GLY A 392 -12.01 -15.84 -28.94
N ASP A 393 -10.93 -16.16 -29.65
CA ASP A 393 -10.72 -15.77 -31.05
C ASP A 393 -11.76 -16.46 -31.96
N ALA A 394 -12.01 -17.76 -31.73
CA ALA A 394 -13.04 -18.51 -32.43
C ALA A 394 -14.44 -17.93 -32.17
N PHE A 395 -14.75 -17.59 -30.91
CA PHE A 395 -16.03 -16.99 -30.54
C PHE A 395 -16.26 -15.64 -31.21
N ILE A 396 -15.25 -14.76 -31.27
CA ILE A 396 -15.36 -13.47 -31.96
C ILE A 396 -15.54 -13.64 -33.46
N ALA A 397 -14.81 -14.56 -34.08
CA ALA A 397 -14.95 -14.84 -35.51
C ALA A 397 -16.36 -15.34 -35.87
N GLU A 398 -17.02 -16.08 -34.98
CA GLU A 398 -18.37 -16.60 -35.19
C GLU A 398 -19.45 -15.54 -34.91
N TYR A 399 -19.42 -14.89 -33.74
CA TYR A 399 -20.51 -14.03 -33.27
C TYR A 399 -20.32 -12.55 -33.59
N TYR A 400 -19.08 -12.10 -33.79
CA TYR A 400 -18.74 -10.68 -33.91
C TYR A 400 -17.77 -10.38 -35.06
N SER A 401 -17.83 -11.13 -36.17
CA SER A 401 -16.98 -10.92 -37.36
C SER A 401 -17.03 -9.49 -37.94
N GLY A 402 -18.11 -8.75 -37.69
CA GLY A 402 -18.19 -7.31 -38.04
C GLY A 402 -17.18 -6.42 -37.32
N THR A 403 -16.54 -6.90 -36.25
CA THR A 403 -15.56 -6.15 -35.43
C THR A 403 -14.12 -6.30 -35.90
N ASP A 404 -13.84 -7.11 -36.93
CA ASP A 404 -12.48 -7.36 -37.45
C ASP A 404 -11.72 -6.08 -37.81
N SER A 405 -12.45 -5.06 -38.28
CA SER A 405 -11.90 -3.75 -38.65
C SER A 405 -11.31 -2.95 -37.47
N LEU A 406 -11.61 -3.32 -36.22
CA LEU A 406 -11.22 -2.60 -35.01
C LEU A 406 -9.82 -2.97 -34.49
N ASP A 407 -9.19 -4.02 -35.03
CA ASP A 407 -7.87 -4.52 -34.60
C ASP A 407 -7.81 -4.79 -33.08
N LEU A 408 -8.87 -5.41 -32.53
CA LEU A 408 -8.94 -5.78 -31.13
C LEU A 408 -7.83 -6.79 -30.78
N LYS A 409 -7.25 -6.65 -29.58
CA LYS A 409 -6.22 -7.57 -29.06
C LYS A 409 -6.70 -8.25 -27.78
N PRO A 410 -6.40 -9.55 -27.59
CA PRO A 410 -6.78 -10.28 -26.40
C PRO A 410 -5.88 -9.94 -25.20
N TYR A 411 -6.50 -9.64 -24.07
CA TYR A 411 -5.85 -9.47 -22.78
C TYR A 411 -6.49 -10.43 -21.78
N VAL A 412 -5.69 -11.33 -21.23
CA VAL A 412 -6.18 -12.42 -20.39
C VAL A 412 -5.99 -12.08 -18.92
N ARG A 413 -7.03 -12.32 -18.12
CA ARG A 413 -6.97 -12.40 -16.66
C ARG A 413 -7.69 -13.66 -16.18
N ILE A 414 -7.51 -13.97 -14.92
CA ILE A 414 -8.23 -15.06 -14.24
C ILE A 414 -9.10 -14.42 -13.17
N ASP A 415 -10.37 -14.81 -13.12
CA ASP A 415 -11.20 -14.53 -11.96
C ASP A 415 -11.11 -15.71 -10.99
N GLY A 416 -10.14 -15.63 -10.08
CA GLY A 416 -9.86 -16.69 -9.11
C GLY A 416 -10.40 -16.33 -7.73
N GLY A 417 -11.27 -17.16 -7.18
CA GLY A 417 -11.74 -17.05 -5.80
C GLY A 417 -13.24 -17.24 -5.64
N ILE A 418 -13.73 -16.98 -4.42
CA ILE A 418 -15.15 -16.96 -4.11
C ILE A 418 -15.59 -15.51 -4.13
N ASP A 419 -16.38 -15.15 -5.11
CA ASP A 419 -17.03 -13.86 -5.17
C ASP A 419 -18.18 -13.78 -4.16
N ARG A 420 -19.06 -12.80 -4.30
CA ARG A 420 -20.21 -12.68 -3.40
C ARG A 420 -21.22 -13.79 -3.67
N GLU A 421 -21.45 -14.12 -4.94
CA GLU A 421 -22.46 -15.09 -5.37
C GLU A 421 -22.08 -16.50 -4.93
N GLY A 422 -20.81 -16.89 -5.09
CA GLY A 422 -20.29 -18.15 -4.58
C GLY A 422 -20.43 -18.27 -3.05
N ARG A 423 -20.18 -17.20 -2.28
CA ARG A 423 -20.41 -17.27 -0.82
C ARG A 423 -21.88 -17.47 -0.46
N PHE A 424 -22.78 -16.79 -1.17
CA PHE A 424 -24.21 -16.95 -0.96
C PHE A 424 -24.66 -18.38 -1.28
N ALA A 425 -24.23 -18.90 -2.43
CA ALA A 425 -24.52 -20.28 -2.85
C ALA A 425 -24.02 -21.28 -1.80
N TRP A 426 -22.79 -21.11 -1.27
CA TRP A 426 -22.26 -22.00 -0.23
C TRP A 426 -23.13 -22.07 1.02
N GLU A 427 -23.57 -20.92 1.52
CA GLU A 427 -24.35 -20.84 2.75
C GLU A 427 -25.81 -21.30 2.56
N LYS A 428 -26.35 -21.16 1.35
CA LYS A 428 -27.77 -21.42 1.02
C LYS A 428 -28.01 -22.68 0.19
N SER A 429 -26.99 -23.49 -0.08
CA SER A 429 -27.11 -24.80 -0.72
C SER A 429 -26.47 -25.91 0.12
N ASP A 430 -26.54 -27.15 -0.36
CA ASP A 430 -25.67 -28.23 0.12
C ASP A 430 -24.41 -28.34 -0.76
N GLU A 431 -23.42 -29.12 -0.32
CA GLU A 431 -22.14 -29.23 -1.03
C GLU A 431 -22.29 -29.77 -2.47
N LYS A 432 -23.29 -30.61 -2.73
CA LYS A 432 -23.52 -31.19 -4.05
C LYS A 432 -24.06 -30.14 -5.02
N LEU A 433 -25.10 -29.43 -4.59
CA LEU A 433 -25.70 -28.35 -5.37
C LEU A 433 -24.70 -27.20 -5.57
N PHE A 434 -23.93 -26.83 -4.54
CA PHE A 434 -22.87 -25.82 -4.67
C PHE A 434 -21.89 -26.15 -5.81
N ARG A 435 -21.39 -27.40 -5.83
CA ARG A 435 -20.46 -27.86 -6.87
C ARG A 435 -21.10 -27.91 -8.26
N GLU A 436 -22.41 -28.08 -8.35
CA GLU A 436 -23.17 -28.05 -9.59
C GLU A 436 -23.35 -26.61 -10.10
N LEU A 437 -23.73 -25.69 -9.22
CA LEU A 437 -23.83 -24.25 -9.53
C LEU A 437 -22.50 -23.69 -10.04
N TYR A 438 -21.38 -24.14 -9.46
CA TYR A 438 -20.03 -23.80 -9.94
C TYR A 438 -19.65 -24.37 -11.30
N ARG A 439 -20.39 -25.35 -11.83
CA ARG A 439 -20.14 -25.92 -13.16
C ARG A 439 -20.94 -25.26 -14.27
N SER A 440 -22.10 -24.69 -13.94
CA SER A 440 -23.06 -24.23 -14.95
C SER A 440 -23.55 -22.79 -14.78
N VAL A 441 -23.40 -22.18 -13.60
CA VAL A 441 -24.07 -20.90 -13.27
C VAL A 441 -23.09 -19.85 -12.74
N LEU A 442 -22.20 -20.21 -11.83
CA LEU A 442 -21.25 -19.28 -11.23
C LEU A 442 -20.03 -19.11 -12.14
N SER A 443 -19.66 -17.85 -12.42
CA SER A 443 -18.56 -17.51 -13.30
C SER A 443 -17.25 -17.19 -12.57
N THR A 444 -16.96 -17.91 -11.48
CA THR A 444 -15.68 -17.79 -10.78
C THR A 444 -14.82 -19.04 -10.97
N ASN A 445 -13.49 -18.87 -10.90
CA ASN A 445 -12.49 -19.86 -11.29
C ASN A 445 -12.40 -20.08 -12.82
N ASN A 446 -12.48 -19.00 -13.59
CA ASN A 446 -12.50 -18.99 -15.06
C ASN A 446 -11.43 -18.03 -15.64
N TYR A 447 -11.22 -18.10 -16.95
CA TYR A 447 -10.48 -17.09 -17.69
C TYR A 447 -11.42 -15.98 -18.16
N ILE A 448 -10.97 -14.74 -18.06
CA ILE A 448 -11.63 -13.62 -18.72
C ILE A 448 -10.69 -13.09 -19.79
N VAL A 449 -11.13 -13.18 -21.05
CA VAL A 449 -10.41 -12.64 -22.21
C VAL A 449 -11.08 -11.35 -22.64
N THR A 450 -10.41 -10.23 -22.38
CA THR A 450 -10.85 -8.89 -22.76
C THR A 450 -10.21 -8.52 -24.10
N TYR A 451 -11.03 -8.34 -25.12
CA TYR A 451 -10.64 -7.87 -26.44
C TYR A 451 -10.85 -6.38 -26.53
N LYS A 452 -9.76 -5.66 -26.81
CA LYS A 452 -9.80 -4.20 -26.90
C LYS A 452 -8.68 -3.63 -27.76
N THR A 453 -8.87 -2.41 -28.22
CA THR A 453 -7.87 -1.64 -28.97
C THR A 453 -7.55 -0.32 -28.29
N PHE A 454 -6.31 0.12 -28.44
CA PHE A 454 -5.86 1.45 -28.04
C PHE A 454 -5.65 2.38 -29.24
N LYS A 455 -5.99 1.93 -30.45
CA LYS A 455 -5.90 2.69 -31.70
C LYS A 455 -7.25 3.32 -32.04
N GLY A 456 -7.23 4.43 -32.79
CA GLY A 456 -8.44 5.13 -33.21
C GLY A 456 -8.90 6.22 -32.24
N ASP A 457 -10.09 6.75 -32.48
CA ASP A 457 -10.70 7.78 -31.65
C ASP A 457 -11.26 7.20 -30.33
N VAL A 458 -11.81 8.05 -29.45
CA VAL A 458 -12.35 7.60 -28.15
C VAL A 458 -13.51 6.63 -28.34
N VAL A 459 -14.35 6.84 -29.37
CA VAL A 459 -15.53 6.00 -29.65
C VAL A 459 -15.09 4.58 -30.03
N THR A 460 -14.18 4.45 -31.00
CA THR A 460 -13.59 3.17 -31.42
C THR A 460 -12.93 2.46 -30.25
N ARG A 461 -12.15 3.19 -29.44
CA ARG A 461 -11.45 2.62 -28.30
C ARG A 461 -12.38 2.17 -27.18
N SER A 462 -13.53 2.84 -27.00
CA SER A 462 -14.51 2.48 -25.95
C SER A 462 -15.18 1.12 -26.19
N GLU A 463 -15.04 0.58 -27.39
CA GLU A 463 -15.57 -0.74 -27.73
C GLU A 463 -14.67 -1.85 -27.22
N THR A 464 -15.26 -2.76 -26.45
CA THR A 464 -14.55 -3.87 -25.82
C THR A 464 -15.44 -5.10 -25.77
N ILE A 465 -14.86 -6.28 -25.91
CA ILE A 465 -15.57 -7.55 -25.74
C ILE A 465 -14.91 -8.31 -24.59
N ASP A 466 -15.65 -8.58 -23.53
CA ASP A 466 -15.23 -9.43 -22.42
C ASP A 466 -15.87 -10.80 -22.56
N ILE A 467 -15.06 -11.86 -22.58
CA ILE A 467 -15.54 -13.25 -22.68
C ILE A 467 -15.09 -14.02 -21.44
N GLU A 468 -16.05 -14.65 -20.75
CA GLU A 468 -15.84 -15.50 -19.58
C GLU A 468 -15.76 -16.97 -20.04
N ILE A 469 -14.59 -17.57 -19.94
CA ILE A 469 -14.29 -18.92 -20.44
C ILE A 469 -14.03 -19.86 -19.28
N GLY A 470 -14.90 -20.85 -19.14
CA GLY A 470 -14.93 -21.81 -18.05
C GLY A 470 -13.83 -22.87 -18.10
N ARG A 471 -14.02 -23.90 -17.30
CA ARG A 471 -12.95 -24.83 -16.91
C ARG A 471 -12.41 -25.69 -18.05
N ASN A 472 -13.27 -26.05 -19.01
CA ASN A 472 -12.96 -26.92 -20.14
C ASN A 472 -13.01 -26.15 -21.47
N GLY A 473 -13.10 -24.82 -21.41
CA GLY A 473 -13.25 -23.98 -22.59
C GLY A 473 -14.69 -23.63 -22.97
N GLU A 474 -15.68 -24.02 -22.17
CA GLU A 474 -17.04 -23.56 -22.34
C GLU A 474 -17.16 -22.05 -22.15
N ILE A 475 -17.95 -21.37 -22.98
CA ILE A 475 -18.27 -19.95 -22.78
C ILE A 475 -19.33 -19.88 -21.66
N LEU A 476 -19.00 -19.27 -20.53
CA LEU A 476 -19.91 -19.08 -19.40
C LEU A 476 -20.77 -17.82 -19.55
N GLY A 477 -20.26 -16.85 -20.29
CA GLY A 477 -20.92 -15.59 -20.57
C GLY A 477 -20.00 -14.62 -21.28
N TRP A 478 -20.57 -13.53 -21.78
CA TRP A 478 -19.81 -12.48 -22.43
C TRP A 478 -20.53 -11.14 -22.37
N LYS A 479 -19.77 -10.08 -22.64
CA LYS A 479 -20.28 -8.71 -22.78
C LYS A 479 -19.50 -7.96 -23.85
N HIS A 480 -20.18 -7.60 -24.92
CA HIS A 480 -19.77 -6.65 -25.93
C HIS A 480 -20.26 -5.25 -25.55
N ASN A 481 -19.33 -4.38 -25.16
CA ASN A 481 -19.62 -2.98 -24.89
C ASN A 481 -19.68 -2.17 -26.19
N VAL A 482 -20.89 -2.02 -26.74
CA VAL A 482 -21.10 -1.29 -28.00
C VAL A 482 -21.20 0.24 -27.75
N PRO A 483 -20.34 1.08 -28.37
CA PRO A 483 -20.37 2.53 -28.14
C PRO A 483 -21.70 3.18 -28.52
N GLU A 484 -22.25 4.08 -27.71
CA GLU A 484 -23.56 4.74 -27.92
C GLU A 484 -23.79 5.32 -29.34
N PRO A 485 -22.81 5.91 -30.04
CA PRO A 485 -23.03 6.46 -31.37
C PRO A 485 -23.22 5.41 -32.46
N ARG A 486 -22.82 4.14 -32.22
CA ARG A 486 -22.95 3.08 -33.22
C ARG A 486 -24.43 2.91 -33.62
N PRO A 487 -24.77 3.02 -34.91
CA PRO A 487 -26.13 2.75 -35.38
C PRO A 487 -26.55 1.32 -35.10
N GLY A 488 -27.84 1.11 -34.85
CA GLY A 488 -28.43 -0.22 -34.67
C GLY A 488 -29.94 -0.15 -34.82
N ALA A 489 -30.61 -1.30 -34.79
CA ALA A 489 -32.07 -1.31 -34.83
C ALA A 489 -32.69 -0.60 -33.61
N THR A 490 -33.94 -0.19 -33.74
CA THR A 490 -34.75 0.29 -32.61
C THR A 490 -35.88 -0.72 -32.43
N LEU A 491 -35.58 -1.81 -31.74
CA LEU A 491 -36.52 -2.89 -31.51
C LEU A 491 -37.58 -2.50 -30.48
N ASP A 492 -38.77 -3.07 -30.61
CA ASP A 492 -39.76 -3.06 -29.53
C ASP A 492 -39.47 -4.14 -28.47
N GLU A 493 -40.24 -4.13 -27.39
CA GLU A 493 -40.04 -5.07 -26.28
C GLU A 493 -40.28 -6.53 -26.70
N ALA A 494 -41.22 -6.79 -27.61
CA ALA A 494 -41.56 -8.15 -28.04
C ALA A 494 -40.45 -8.74 -28.91
N GLU A 495 -39.92 -7.94 -29.84
CA GLU A 495 -38.78 -8.31 -30.68
C GLU A 495 -37.53 -8.58 -29.84
N ALA A 496 -37.22 -7.71 -28.87
CA ALA A 496 -36.09 -7.89 -27.96
C ALA A 496 -36.24 -9.16 -27.10
N LYS A 497 -37.46 -9.47 -26.63
CA LYS A 497 -37.73 -10.72 -25.91
C LYS A 497 -37.43 -11.93 -26.76
N ILE A 498 -37.87 -11.97 -28.03
CA ILE A 498 -37.60 -13.12 -28.91
C ILE A 498 -36.10 -13.41 -29.02
N ILE A 499 -35.28 -12.36 -29.18
CA ILE A 499 -33.81 -12.50 -29.23
C ILE A 499 -33.27 -13.05 -27.90
N ALA A 500 -33.71 -12.49 -26.77
CA ALA A 500 -33.26 -12.92 -25.45
C ALA A 500 -33.66 -14.38 -25.14
N GLN A 501 -34.90 -14.77 -25.46
CA GLN A 501 -35.43 -16.11 -25.23
C GLN A 501 -34.67 -17.14 -26.06
N HIS A 502 -34.51 -16.87 -27.37
CA HIS A 502 -33.75 -17.76 -28.25
C HIS A 502 -32.30 -17.93 -27.80
N ALA A 503 -31.66 -16.85 -27.33
CA ALA A 503 -30.29 -16.91 -26.81
C ALA A 503 -30.18 -17.77 -25.54
N ILE A 504 -31.12 -17.62 -24.60
CA ILE A 504 -31.14 -18.38 -23.35
C ILE A 504 -31.39 -19.87 -23.62
N GLU A 505 -32.37 -20.19 -24.46
CA GLU A 505 -32.70 -21.58 -24.84
C GLU A 505 -31.52 -22.25 -25.55
N THR A 506 -30.86 -21.55 -26.47
CA THR A 506 -29.77 -22.12 -27.27
C THR A 506 -28.49 -22.29 -26.47
N HIS A 507 -28.12 -21.30 -25.66
CA HIS A 507 -26.84 -21.30 -24.95
C HIS A 507 -26.88 -22.08 -23.63
N TYR A 508 -27.94 -21.91 -22.83
CA TYR A 508 -28.07 -22.56 -21.52
C TYR A 508 -28.93 -23.83 -21.53
N ALA A 509 -29.56 -24.17 -22.66
CA ALA A 509 -30.48 -25.30 -22.78
C ALA A 509 -31.62 -25.26 -21.75
N LYS A 510 -32.09 -24.05 -21.41
CA LYS A 510 -33.16 -23.82 -20.44
C LYS A 510 -34.46 -23.44 -21.14
N ASP A 511 -35.54 -24.15 -20.80
CA ASP A 511 -36.87 -23.85 -21.31
C ASP A 511 -37.35 -22.50 -20.73
N ILE A 512 -37.76 -21.60 -21.63
CA ILE A 512 -38.20 -20.27 -21.23
C ILE A 512 -39.52 -20.30 -20.46
N ASP A 513 -40.35 -21.32 -20.67
CA ASP A 513 -41.64 -21.47 -19.99
C ASP A 513 -41.46 -21.85 -18.50
N GLU A 514 -40.27 -22.33 -18.13
CA GLU A 514 -39.87 -22.56 -16.73
C GLU A 514 -39.33 -21.29 -16.05
N LEU A 515 -39.14 -20.20 -16.79
CA LEU A 515 -38.52 -18.97 -16.30
C LEU A 515 -39.53 -17.82 -16.18
N GLU A 516 -39.36 -17.01 -15.13
CA GLU A 516 -40.17 -15.80 -14.95
C GLU A 516 -39.40 -14.54 -15.38
N ILE A 517 -40.05 -13.60 -16.05
CA ILE A 517 -39.43 -12.30 -16.34
C ILE A 517 -39.30 -11.51 -15.04
N ALA A 518 -38.07 -11.30 -14.58
CA ALA A 518 -37.76 -10.51 -13.39
C ALA A 518 -37.67 -9.01 -13.71
N LYS A 519 -37.07 -8.65 -14.86
CA LYS A 519 -36.90 -7.25 -15.26
C LYS A 519 -36.71 -7.11 -16.76
N VAL A 520 -37.30 -6.07 -17.34
CA VAL A 520 -37.04 -5.61 -18.71
C VAL A 520 -36.67 -4.14 -18.62
N THR A 521 -35.53 -3.75 -19.18
CA THR A 521 -35.04 -2.37 -19.11
C THR A 521 -34.61 -1.91 -20.50
N PRO A 522 -35.34 -0.96 -21.12
CA PRO A 522 -34.88 -0.28 -22.33
C PRO A 522 -33.92 0.85 -22.00
N GLU A 523 -32.90 1.02 -22.83
CA GLU A 523 -31.98 2.15 -22.84
C GLU A 523 -31.98 2.79 -24.23
N LYS A 524 -32.58 3.97 -24.33
CA LYS A 524 -32.78 4.63 -25.63
C LYS A 524 -31.60 5.53 -25.96
N HIS A 525 -30.85 5.18 -27.00
CA HIS A 525 -29.82 6.03 -27.59
C HIS A 525 -30.39 6.83 -28.77
N LYS A 526 -29.56 7.71 -29.35
CA LYS A 526 -29.97 8.54 -30.49
C LYS A 526 -30.30 7.72 -31.75
N ASN A 527 -29.54 6.64 -31.98
CA ASN A 527 -29.56 5.87 -33.23
C ASN A 527 -29.94 4.39 -33.05
N ARG A 528 -30.29 3.95 -31.83
CA ARG A 528 -30.71 2.58 -31.50
C ARG A 528 -31.39 2.52 -30.12
N THR A 529 -32.03 1.41 -29.80
CA THR A 529 -32.46 1.09 -28.44
C THR A 529 -31.74 -0.17 -27.98
N ASP A 530 -31.14 -0.11 -26.80
CA ASP A 530 -30.50 -1.25 -26.15
C ASP A 530 -31.47 -1.83 -25.10
N TRP A 531 -31.45 -3.14 -24.90
CA TRP A 531 -32.34 -3.83 -23.98
C TRP A 531 -31.54 -4.69 -23.01
N THR A 532 -31.88 -4.63 -21.74
CA THR A 532 -31.46 -5.62 -20.74
C THR A 532 -32.68 -6.36 -20.24
N ILE A 533 -32.73 -7.67 -20.47
CA ILE A 533 -33.81 -8.55 -20.06
C ILE A 533 -33.26 -9.58 -19.07
N ILE A 534 -33.94 -9.71 -17.94
CA ILE A 534 -33.56 -10.58 -16.84
C ILE A 534 -34.69 -11.57 -16.61
N TYR A 535 -34.39 -12.85 -16.80
CA TYR A 535 -35.25 -13.97 -16.43
C TYR A 535 -34.74 -14.56 -15.11
N ARG A 536 -35.66 -14.96 -14.22
CA ARG A 536 -35.34 -15.64 -12.95
C ARG A 536 -35.84 -17.07 -12.96
N ASP A 537 -35.03 -17.96 -12.43
CA ASP A 537 -35.36 -19.35 -12.14
C ASP A 537 -35.52 -19.53 -10.63
N MET A 538 -36.68 -20.03 -10.22
CA MET A 538 -37.02 -20.28 -8.83
C MET A 538 -36.79 -21.75 -8.43
N ASP A 539 -36.71 -22.68 -9.38
CA ASP A 539 -36.57 -24.12 -9.13
C ASP A 539 -35.10 -24.56 -9.18
N THR A 540 -34.29 -23.91 -8.34
CA THR A 540 -32.82 -24.01 -8.40
C THR A 540 -32.24 -24.88 -7.28
N GLY A 541 -33.08 -25.35 -6.35
CA GLY A 541 -32.66 -26.05 -5.13
C GLY A 541 -32.01 -25.17 -4.07
N LEU A 542 -31.80 -23.87 -4.33
CA LEU A 542 -31.32 -22.91 -3.33
C LEU A 542 -32.37 -22.73 -2.21
N LYS A 543 -31.92 -22.68 -0.95
CA LYS A 543 -32.81 -22.42 0.20
C LYS A 543 -33.42 -21.03 0.17
N GLU A 544 -32.67 -20.06 -0.35
CA GLU A 544 -33.04 -18.65 -0.51
C GLU A 544 -32.33 -18.11 -1.76
N GLY A 545 -32.93 -17.09 -2.39
CA GLY A 545 -32.39 -16.48 -3.62
C GLY A 545 -32.90 -17.16 -4.90
N ASP A 546 -32.46 -16.64 -6.04
CA ASP A 546 -32.85 -17.11 -7.37
C ASP A 546 -31.65 -17.07 -8.34
N ILE A 547 -31.68 -17.88 -9.39
CA ILE A 547 -30.70 -17.79 -10.49
C ILE A 547 -31.28 -16.87 -11.55
N ARG A 548 -30.47 -15.96 -12.08
CA ARG A 548 -30.90 -15.01 -13.12
C ARG A 548 -30.10 -15.18 -14.39
N TYR A 549 -30.82 -15.27 -15.50
CA TYR A 549 -30.30 -15.23 -16.86
C TYR A 549 -30.47 -13.81 -17.39
N ILE A 550 -29.35 -13.18 -17.74
CA ILE A 550 -29.32 -11.79 -18.19
C ILE A 550 -28.90 -11.78 -19.65
N ALA A 551 -29.79 -11.32 -20.52
CA ALA A 551 -29.51 -11.02 -21.91
C ALA A 551 -29.42 -9.51 -22.11
N THR A 552 -28.36 -9.06 -22.77
CA THR A 552 -28.16 -7.67 -23.20
C THR A 552 -28.15 -7.62 -24.72
N ILE A 553 -28.92 -6.70 -25.28
CA ILE A 553 -29.11 -6.54 -26.72
C ILE A 553 -28.79 -5.08 -27.06
N SER A 554 -27.94 -4.84 -28.04
CA SER A 554 -27.59 -3.50 -28.51
C SER A 554 -28.12 -3.29 -29.93
N GLY A 555 -29.22 -2.55 -30.05
CA GLY A 555 -30.02 -2.53 -31.28
C GLY A 555 -30.65 -3.89 -31.55
N ASP A 556 -30.13 -4.60 -32.55
CA ASP A 556 -30.51 -5.95 -32.99
C ASP A 556 -29.43 -7.01 -32.72
N GLU A 557 -28.28 -6.61 -32.17
CA GLU A 557 -27.18 -7.51 -31.84
C GLU A 557 -27.32 -8.03 -30.40
N LEU A 558 -27.20 -9.35 -30.20
CA LEU A 558 -27.03 -9.93 -28.86
C LEU A 558 -25.64 -9.54 -28.33
N SER A 559 -25.58 -8.47 -27.55
CA SER A 559 -24.34 -7.87 -27.05
C SER A 559 -23.90 -8.44 -25.70
N GLY A 560 -24.69 -9.28 -25.04
CA GLY A 560 -24.22 -9.98 -23.85
C GLY A 560 -25.16 -11.04 -23.35
N LEU A 561 -24.59 -12.05 -22.70
CA LEU A 561 -25.34 -13.13 -22.07
C LEU A 561 -24.54 -13.60 -20.85
N LYS A 562 -25.20 -13.72 -19.69
CA LYS A 562 -24.59 -14.27 -18.47
C LYS A 562 -25.61 -14.79 -17.47
N THR A 563 -25.15 -15.63 -16.56
CA THR A 563 -25.88 -16.05 -15.36
C THR A 563 -25.38 -15.31 -14.12
N THR A 564 -26.24 -15.17 -13.09
CA THR A 564 -25.88 -14.64 -11.77
C THR A 564 -26.77 -15.24 -10.70
N ILE A 565 -26.27 -15.37 -9.46
CA ILE A 565 -27.08 -15.76 -8.32
C ILE A 565 -27.49 -14.52 -7.53
N HIS A 566 -28.81 -14.32 -7.40
CA HIS A 566 -29.36 -13.22 -6.63
C HIS A 566 -29.41 -13.54 -5.13
N SER A 567 -28.60 -12.83 -4.34
CA SER A 567 -28.64 -12.89 -2.89
C SER A 567 -29.80 -12.08 -2.29
N THR A 568 -30.24 -12.47 -1.10
CA THR A 568 -31.24 -11.73 -0.34
C THR A 568 -30.65 -10.47 0.28
N GLU A 569 -31.46 -9.42 0.42
CA GLU A 569 -31.01 -8.16 1.04
C GLU A 569 -30.51 -8.38 2.48
N THR A 570 -31.20 -9.21 3.26
CA THR A 570 -30.82 -9.53 4.64
C THR A 570 -29.42 -10.13 4.72
N TRP A 571 -29.11 -11.08 3.84
CA TRP A 571 -27.79 -11.69 3.77
C TRP A 571 -26.70 -10.70 3.33
N ASP A 572 -26.98 -9.87 2.32
CA ASP A 572 -26.05 -8.83 1.85
C ASP A 572 -25.65 -7.88 2.99
N ARG A 573 -26.61 -7.48 3.84
CA ARG A 573 -26.37 -6.63 5.01
C ARG A 573 -25.45 -7.32 6.03
N GLU A 574 -25.68 -8.60 6.33
CA GLU A 574 -24.85 -9.38 7.27
C GLU A 574 -23.41 -9.56 6.77
N GLN A 575 -23.24 -9.89 5.48
CA GLN A 575 -21.90 -10.06 4.90
C GLN A 575 -21.13 -8.75 4.81
N LYS A 576 -21.82 -7.64 4.52
CA LYS A 576 -21.18 -6.32 4.56
C LYS A 576 -20.69 -5.99 5.96
N LYS A 577 -21.48 -6.27 6.99
CA LYS A 577 -21.07 -6.10 8.39
C LYS A 577 -19.81 -6.91 8.73
N ALA A 578 -19.76 -8.18 8.32
CA ALA A 578 -18.65 -9.08 8.59
C ALA A 578 -17.37 -8.72 7.81
N SER A 579 -17.49 -8.38 6.52
CA SER A 579 -16.35 -8.01 5.67
C SER A 579 -15.63 -6.76 6.19
N LEU A 580 -16.38 -5.80 6.72
CA LEU A 580 -15.84 -4.59 7.32
C LEU A 580 -15.03 -4.88 8.59
N LEU A 581 -15.53 -5.76 9.48
CA LEU A 581 -14.79 -6.17 10.66
C LEU A 581 -13.48 -6.88 10.28
N ARG A 582 -13.54 -7.79 9.30
CA ARG A 582 -12.34 -8.43 8.72
C ARG A 582 -11.36 -7.39 8.17
N GLY A 583 -11.85 -6.34 7.49
CA GLY A 583 -11.02 -5.23 7.00
C GLY A 583 -10.30 -4.45 8.11
N ILE A 584 -10.96 -4.21 9.24
CA ILE A 584 -10.36 -3.57 10.42
C ILE A 584 -9.27 -4.46 11.02
N LEU A 585 -9.57 -5.74 11.27
CA LEU A 585 -8.61 -6.70 11.84
C LEU A 585 -7.39 -6.87 10.94
N PHE A 586 -7.60 -6.88 9.62
CA PHE A 586 -6.55 -6.90 8.62
C PHE A 586 -5.68 -5.64 8.71
N SER A 587 -6.30 -4.47 8.84
CA SER A 587 -5.60 -3.18 9.00
C SER A 587 -4.74 -3.14 10.27
N ILE A 588 -5.29 -3.57 11.42
CA ILE A 588 -4.54 -3.69 12.68
C ILE A 588 -3.33 -4.61 12.50
N SER A 589 -3.54 -5.77 11.89
CA SER A 589 -2.49 -6.75 11.64
C SER A 589 -1.40 -6.18 10.74
N LYS A 590 -1.76 -5.43 9.69
CA LYS A 590 -0.79 -4.76 8.81
C LYS A 590 -0.02 -3.65 9.52
N VAL A 591 -0.65 -2.86 10.38
CA VAL A 591 0.05 -1.84 11.19
C VAL A 591 1.10 -2.48 12.08
N ILE A 592 0.79 -3.61 12.73
CA ILE A 592 1.77 -4.36 13.55
C ILE A 592 2.93 -4.86 12.67
N GLN A 593 2.64 -5.51 11.54
CA GLN A 593 3.68 -6.01 10.61
C GLN A 593 4.58 -4.88 10.10
N PHE A 594 4.00 -3.80 9.58
CA PHE A 594 4.77 -2.66 9.06
C PHE A 594 5.59 -1.98 10.16
N GLY A 595 5.03 -1.79 11.36
CA GLY A 595 5.76 -1.23 12.50
C GLY A 595 6.99 -2.07 12.89
N MET A 596 6.86 -3.41 12.86
CA MET A 596 7.98 -4.31 13.10
C MET A 596 9.04 -4.23 12.00
N ILE A 597 8.64 -4.24 10.72
CA ILE A 597 9.59 -4.11 9.60
C ILE A 597 10.33 -2.78 9.66
N ILE A 598 9.62 -1.66 9.85
CA ILE A 598 10.22 -0.32 10.01
C ILE A 598 11.23 -0.32 11.17
N THR A 599 10.91 -0.99 12.29
CA THR A 599 11.85 -1.13 13.41
C THR A 599 13.14 -1.82 12.98
N VAL A 600 13.06 -2.93 12.25
CA VAL A 600 14.26 -3.62 11.73
C VAL A 600 15.00 -2.78 10.69
N LEU A 601 14.30 -2.01 9.86
CA LEU A 601 14.94 -1.08 8.91
C LEU A 601 15.79 -0.03 9.64
N ILE A 602 15.23 0.59 10.70
CA ILE A 602 15.94 1.55 11.54
C ILE A 602 17.17 0.90 12.20
N LEU A 603 17.02 -0.30 12.75
CA LEU A 603 18.13 -1.04 13.34
C LEU A 603 19.21 -1.37 12.30
N GLY A 604 18.81 -1.72 11.08
CA GLY A 604 19.66 -1.96 9.92
C GLY A 604 20.51 -0.74 9.57
N ILE A 605 19.86 0.42 9.41
CA ILE A 605 20.50 1.71 9.16
C ILE A 605 21.50 2.02 10.29
N ILE A 606 21.09 1.92 11.55
CA ILE A 606 21.97 2.18 12.70
C ILE A 606 23.19 1.25 12.68
N ALA A 607 23.00 -0.05 12.46
CA ALA A 607 24.10 -1.00 12.37
C ALA A 607 25.06 -0.67 11.21
N TRP A 608 24.52 -0.24 10.08
CA TRP A 608 25.31 0.15 8.92
C TRP A 608 26.15 1.40 9.18
N THR A 609 25.60 2.40 9.87
CA THR A 609 26.39 3.57 10.29
C THR A 609 27.53 3.23 11.26
N LYS A 610 27.35 2.20 12.10
CA LYS A 610 28.37 1.70 13.02
C LYS A 610 29.34 0.67 12.37
N LYS A 611 29.30 0.48 11.05
CA LYS A 611 30.09 -0.53 10.30
C LYS A 611 29.87 -1.98 10.76
N HIS A 612 28.72 -2.28 11.34
CA HIS A 612 28.31 -3.63 11.77
C HIS A 612 27.24 -4.22 10.83
N PHE A 613 27.21 -3.81 9.57
CA PHE A 613 26.22 -4.26 8.58
C PHE A 613 26.93 -4.88 7.38
N ASN A 614 26.32 -5.91 6.79
CA ASN A 614 26.90 -6.56 5.62
C ASN A 614 26.40 -5.91 4.33
N THR A 615 27.12 -4.89 3.86
CA THR A 615 26.77 -4.15 2.64
C THR A 615 26.81 -5.01 1.38
N LYS A 616 27.72 -5.99 1.29
CA LYS A 616 27.81 -6.88 0.12
C LYS A 616 26.54 -7.72 -0.03
N ILE A 617 26.12 -8.38 1.05
CA ILE A 617 24.88 -9.17 1.06
C ILE A 617 23.67 -8.28 0.75
N PHE A 618 23.57 -7.12 1.40
CA PHE A 618 22.52 -6.15 1.11
C PHE A 618 22.44 -5.83 -0.40
N LEU A 619 23.55 -5.49 -1.06
CA LEU A 619 23.56 -5.12 -2.47
C LEU A 619 23.17 -6.29 -3.39
N TYR A 620 23.62 -7.52 -3.11
CA TYR A 620 23.20 -8.69 -3.89
C TYR A 620 21.69 -8.91 -3.82
N PHE A 621 21.12 -8.83 -2.61
CA PHE A 621 19.68 -8.97 -2.44
C PHE A 621 18.91 -7.79 -3.02
N LEU A 622 19.42 -6.56 -2.89
CA LEU A 622 18.79 -5.37 -3.45
C LEU A 622 18.66 -5.48 -4.98
N ILE A 623 19.77 -5.82 -5.67
CA ILE A 623 19.76 -5.99 -7.13
C ILE A 623 18.90 -7.18 -7.52
N GLY A 624 19.03 -8.31 -6.81
CA GLY A 624 18.23 -9.51 -7.07
C GLY A 624 16.73 -9.25 -7.01
N PHE A 625 16.24 -8.63 -5.93
CA PHE A 625 14.83 -8.27 -5.81
C PHE A 625 14.39 -7.28 -6.89
N ILE A 626 15.19 -6.26 -7.21
CA ILE A 626 14.83 -5.32 -8.29
C ILE A 626 14.62 -6.06 -9.61
N VAL A 627 15.57 -6.92 -9.99
CA VAL A 627 15.51 -7.68 -11.25
C VAL A 627 14.31 -8.62 -11.25
N ILE A 628 14.10 -9.39 -10.18
CA ILE A 628 13.00 -10.35 -10.09
C ILE A 628 11.64 -9.63 -10.17
N THR A 629 11.44 -8.58 -9.38
CA THR A 629 10.16 -7.84 -9.39
C THR A 629 9.90 -7.14 -10.73
N LEU A 630 10.93 -6.63 -11.41
CA LEU A 630 10.78 -6.06 -12.76
C LEU A 630 10.38 -7.13 -13.78
N LEU A 631 11.04 -8.29 -13.77
CA LEU A 631 10.70 -9.40 -14.67
C LEU A 631 9.28 -9.90 -14.41
N GLN A 632 8.90 -10.04 -13.13
CA GLN A 632 7.54 -10.42 -12.74
C GLN A 632 6.51 -9.41 -13.25
N GLY A 633 6.80 -8.12 -13.12
CA GLY A 633 5.96 -7.05 -13.66
C GLY A 633 5.77 -7.10 -15.17
N ILE A 634 6.81 -7.48 -15.91
CA ILE A 634 6.73 -7.69 -17.37
C ILE A 634 5.86 -8.90 -17.69
N LEU A 635 6.04 -10.03 -17.00
CA LEU A 635 5.22 -11.24 -17.20
C LEU A 635 3.73 -11.00 -16.90
N MET A 636 3.43 -10.06 -15.98
CA MET A 636 2.09 -9.64 -15.57
C MET A 636 1.51 -8.48 -16.38
N SER A 637 2.25 -7.92 -17.36
CA SER A 637 1.81 -6.68 -18.03
C SER A 637 0.48 -6.84 -18.77
N ASN A 638 0.21 -8.00 -19.36
CA ASN A 638 -1.04 -8.25 -20.09
C ASN A 638 -2.27 -8.20 -19.17
N THR A 639 -2.16 -8.77 -17.97
CA THR A 639 -3.22 -8.71 -16.95
C THR A 639 -3.50 -7.26 -16.54
N ILE A 640 -2.43 -6.47 -16.33
CA ILE A 640 -2.54 -5.06 -15.92
C ILE A 640 -3.15 -4.21 -17.05
N ILE A 641 -2.66 -4.38 -18.28
CA ILE A 641 -3.18 -3.66 -19.45
C ILE A 641 -4.64 -4.04 -19.67
N GLY A 642 -5.02 -5.32 -19.51
CA GLY A 642 -6.38 -5.83 -19.62
C GLY A 642 -7.40 -5.11 -18.74
N GLN A 643 -6.99 -4.63 -17.56
CA GLN A 643 -7.86 -3.90 -16.63
C GLN A 643 -7.94 -2.39 -16.90
N TYR A 644 -7.07 -1.83 -17.75
CA TYR A 644 -7.01 -0.39 -17.98
C TYR A 644 -8.10 0.10 -18.96
N PRO A 645 -8.80 1.21 -18.67
CA PRO A 645 -9.80 1.77 -19.56
C PRO A 645 -9.16 2.34 -20.84
N THR A 646 -9.77 2.07 -21.98
CA THR A 646 -9.30 2.48 -23.31
C THR A 646 -9.68 3.91 -23.69
N SER A 647 -10.56 4.55 -22.92
CA SER A 647 -10.88 5.97 -23.03
C SER A 647 -9.63 6.85 -22.81
N GLU A 648 -8.71 6.38 -21.98
CA GLU A 648 -7.45 7.05 -21.66
C GLU A 648 -6.36 6.80 -22.73
N PRO A 649 -5.42 7.73 -22.95
CA PRO A 649 -4.30 7.53 -23.86
C PRO A 649 -3.38 6.38 -23.43
N TYR A 650 -3.05 5.47 -24.36
CA TYR A 650 -2.17 4.32 -24.08
C TYR A 650 -0.76 4.70 -23.63
N SER A 651 -0.23 5.84 -24.10
CA SER A 651 1.04 6.38 -23.63
C SER A 651 1.03 6.69 -22.13
N ASN A 652 -0.11 7.14 -21.59
CA ASN A 652 -0.26 7.42 -20.17
C ASN A 652 -0.23 6.11 -19.38
N LEU A 653 -0.93 5.07 -19.84
CA LEU A 653 -0.88 3.73 -19.26
C LEU A 653 0.55 3.20 -19.20
N LEU A 654 1.26 3.17 -20.33
CA LEU A 654 2.62 2.65 -20.40
C LEU A 654 3.56 3.40 -19.46
N LEU A 655 3.45 4.74 -19.42
CA LEU A 655 4.24 5.56 -18.52
C LEU A 655 3.93 5.25 -17.04
N MET A 656 2.65 5.13 -16.68
CA MET A 656 2.22 4.77 -15.33
C MET A 656 2.72 3.39 -14.93
N LEU A 657 2.63 2.41 -15.82
CA LEU A 657 3.09 1.04 -15.61
C LEU A 657 4.60 0.99 -15.37
N ILE A 658 5.40 1.57 -16.28
CA ILE A 658 6.87 1.57 -16.18
C ILE A 658 7.32 2.23 -14.88
N ILE A 659 6.75 3.41 -14.57
CA ILE A 659 7.09 4.13 -13.35
C ILE A 659 6.68 3.31 -12.11
N SER A 660 5.48 2.74 -12.08
CA SER A 660 5.01 1.92 -10.95
C SER A 660 5.91 0.70 -10.73
N LEU A 661 6.34 0.03 -11.80
CA LEU A 661 7.25 -1.11 -11.72
C LEU A 661 8.64 -0.71 -11.21
N LEU A 662 9.20 0.40 -11.68
CA LEU A 662 10.49 0.92 -11.20
C LEU A 662 10.42 1.34 -9.72
N LEU A 663 9.36 2.04 -9.31
CA LEU A 663 9.15 2.43 -7.93
C LEU A 663 8.94 1.23 -7.01
N GLY A 664 8.02 0.34 -7.41
CA GLY A 664 7.63 -0.84 -6.64
C GLY A 664 8.80 -1.78 -6.44
N SER A 665 9.60 -2.02 -7.48
CA SER A 665 10.79 -2.86 -7.40
C SER A 665 11.85 -2.29 -6.47
N VAL A 666 12.17 -0.99 -6.56
CA VAL A 666 13.13 -0.34 -5.64
C VAL A 666 12.61 -0.39 -4.20
N PHE A 667 11.37 0.00 -3.96
CA PHE A 667 10.79 0.03 -2.62
C PHE A 667 10.74 -1.37 -1.99
N SER A 668 10.21 -2.36 -2.72
CA SER A 668 10.15 -3.77 -2.28
C SER A 668 11.54 -4.32 -2.00
N ALA A 669 12.52 -4.07 -2.88
CA ALA A 669 13.88 -4.51 -2.68
C ALA A 669 14.52 -3.93 -1.41
N PHE A 670 14.34 -2.63 -1.14
CA PHE A 670 14.81 -2.04 0.13
C PHE A 670 14.12 -2.63 1.35
N LEU A 671 12.81 -2.88 1.27
CA LEU A 671 11.99 -3.43 2.34
C LEU A 671 12.50 -4.79 2.82
N TYR A 672 12.97 -5.65 1.90
CA TYR A 672 13.42 -7.01 2.22
C TYR A 672 14.94 -7.19 2.24
N ALA A 673 15.70 -6.52 1.37
CA ALA A 673 17.17 -6.66 1.34
C ALA A 673 17.87 -6.02 2.55
N LEU A 674 17.34 -4.91 3.07
CA LEU A 674 17.96 -4.21 4.20
C LEU A 674 17.87 -5.03 5.51
N PRO A 675 16.72 -5.64 5.87
CA PRO A 675 16.66 -6.63 6.94
C PRO A 675 17.65 -7.78 6.76
N ILE A 676 17.80 -8.33 5.55
CA ILE A 676 18.76 -9.42 5.27
C ILE A 676 20.21 -8.97 5.51
N GLY A 677 20.59 -7.78 5.02
CA GLY A 677 21.92 -7.21 5.28
C GLY A 677 22.21 -6.97 6.76
N TYR A 678 21.17 -6.67 7.55
CA TYR A 678 21.26 -6.54 9.00
C TYR A 678 21.34 -7.91 9.68
N MET A 679 20.56 -8.90 9.25
CA MET A 679 20.57 -10.28 9.76
C MET A 679 21.95 -10.92 9.64
N ALA A 680 22.67 -10.65 8.55
CA ALA A 680 24.02 -11.14 8.33
C ALA A 680 25.03 -10.75 9.43
N ARG A 681 24.72 -9.76 10.29
CA ARG A 681 25.59 -9.39 11.42
C ARG A 681 25.34 -10.22 12.68
N ILE A 682 24.16 -10.85 12.80
CA ILE A 682 23.70 -11.48 14.03
C ILE A 682 24.57 -12.73 14.24
N PRO A 683 25.28 -12.86 15.37
CA PRO A 683 26.08 -14.04 15.63
C PRO A 683 25.16 -15.22 15.92
N PHE A 684 24.90 -16.02 14.89
CA PHE A 684 24.21 -17.30 15.08
C PHE A 684 25.19 -18.27 15.76
N HIS A 685 24.81 -18.79 16.93
CA HIS A 685 25.54 -19.84 17.61
C HIS A 685 25.29 -21.14 16.87
N VAL A 686 26.03 -21.36 15.79
CA VAL A 686 25.90 -22.59 15.02
C VAL A 686 26.89 -23.62 15.54
N GLN A 687 26.41 -24.75 16.04
CA GLN A 687 27.31 -25.88 16.20
C GLN A 687 27.67 -26.38 14.80
N ARG A 688 28.95 -26.26 14.42
CA ARG A 688 29.43 -26.52 13.04
C ARG A 688 29.23 -27.97 12.59
N ASN A 689 28.92 -28.86 13.53
CA ASN A 689 28.72 -30.30 13.34
C ASN A 689 27.32 -30.79 13.76
N GLU A 690 26.31 -29.91 13.83
CA GLU A 690 24.95 -30.36 14.13
C GLU A 690 24.33 -30.97 12.86
N HIS A 691 24.56 -32.27 12.66
CA HIS A 691 24.11 -33.05 11.48
C HIS A 691 22.58 -33.11 11.31
N VAL A 692 21.81 -32.63 12.30
CA VAL A 692 20.34 -32.73 12.37
C VAL A 692 19.62 -31.37 12.32
N ILE A 693 20.30 -30.29 11.91
CA ILE A 693 19.68 -28.96 11.80
C ILE A 693 18.45 -28.98 10.88
N GLY A 694 18.52 -29.74 9.78
CA GLY A 694 17.39 -29.99 8.87
C GLY A 694 16.17 -30.48 9.63
N PHE A 695 16.30 -31.62 10.32
CA PHE A 695 15.21 -32.22 11.10
C PHE A 695 14.64 -31.27 12.16
N LYS A 696 15.48 -30.56 12.90
CA LYS A 696 15.03 -29.60 13.93
C LYS A 696 14.27 -28.42 13.31
N GLY A 697 14.76 -27.87 12.20
CA GLY A 697 14.09 -26.80 11.47
C GLY A 697 12.75 -27.23 10.88
N ILE A 698 12.70 -28.44 10.28
CA ILE A 698 11.46 -29.04 9.75
C ILE A 698 10.44 -29.23 10.88
N GLY A 699 10.83 -29.78 12.03
CA GLY A 699 9.92 -29.96 13.16
C GLY A 699 9.30 -28.65 13.67
N LEU A 700 10.09 -27.58 13.77
CA LEU A 700 9.59 -26.26 14.15
C LEU A 700 8.69 -25.66 13.06
N GLY A 701 9.01 -25.88 11.79
CA GLY A 701 8.22 -25.45 10.65
C GLY A 701 6.85 -26.14 10.62
N LEU A 702 6.82 -27.46 10.79
CA LEU A 702 5.59 -28.26 10.89
C LEU A 702 4.74 -27.85 12.09
N ALA A 703 5.34 -27.62 13.25
CA ALA A 703 4.60 -27.15 14.43
C ALA A 703 3.94 -25.78 14.18
N LEU A 704 4.66 -24.87 13.50
CA LEU A 704 4.11 -23.58 13.11
C LEU A 704 3.03 -23.72 12.04
N ALA A 705 3.22 -24.56 11.03
CA ALA A 705 2.23 -24.84 10.00
C ALA A 705 0.94 -25.47 10.58
N GLY A 706 1.06 -26.40 11.53
CA GLY A 706 -0.09 -26.97 12.24
C GLY A 706 -0.86 -25.93 13.06
N VAL A 707 -0.16 -24.99 13.71
CA VAL A 707 -0.80 -23.85 14.40
C VAL A 707 -1.44 -22.87 13.43
N VAL A 708 -0.84 -22.63 12.27
CA VAL A 708 -1.43 -21.80 11.21
C VAL A 708 -2.68 -22.46 10.65
N ALA A 709 -2.65 -23.77 10.35
CA ALA A 709 -3.81 -24.54 9.91
C ALA A 709 -4.94 -24.51 10.95
N PHE A 710 -4.61 -24.66 12.24
CA PHE A 710 -5.57 -24.44 13.32
C PHE A 710 -6.14 -23.03 13.30
N ALA A 711 -5.27 -22.01 13.20
CA ALA A 711 -5.67 -20.62 13.25
C ALA A 711 -6.61 -20.27 12.11
N GLN A 712 -6.45 -20.85 10.92
CA GLN A 712 -7.33 -20.64 9.77
C GLN A 712 -8.79 -21.09 10.01
N GLY A 713 -9.05 -21.93 11.01
CA GLY A 713 -10.42 -22.28 11.41
C GLY A 713 -11.14 -23.25 10.47
N ASN A 714 -10.40 -23.92 9.59
CA ASN A 714 -10.97 -24.76 8.53
C ASN A 714 -11.79 -25.97 9.03
N ILE A 715 -11.67 -26.33 10.32
CA ILE A 715 -12.40 -27.45 10.96
C ILE A 715 -13.92 -27.34 10.77
N PHE A 716 -14.45 -26.10 10.73
CA PHE A 716 -15.90 -25.87 10.65
C PHE A 716 -16.39 -25.53 9.24
N LYS A 717 -15.50 -25.53 8.21
CA LYS A 717 -15.82 -25.17 6.82
C LYS A 717 -16.77 -23.96 6.69
N GLU A 718 -16.49 -22.87 7.43
CA GLU A 718 -17.31 -21.64 7.41
C GLU A 718 -17.36 -20.99 6.02
N THR A 719 -16.36 -21.26 5.17
CA THR A 719 -16.29 -20.80 3.79
C THR A 719 -15.83 -21.96 2.89
N PRO A 720 -16.19 -21.95 1.59
CA PRO A 720 -15.66 -22.93 0.65
C PRO A 720 -14.14 -22.90 0.65
N VAL A 721 -13.55 -24.08 0.49
CA VAL A 721 -12.11 -24.25 0.32
C VAL A 721 -11.78 -23.98 -1.14
N ILE A 722 -11.11 -22.85 -1.37
CA ILE A 722 -10.50 -22.51 -2.66
C ILE A 722 -9.03 -22.19 -2.43
N ILE A 723 -8.20 -22.77 -3.28
CA ILE A 723 -6.80 -22.40 -3.37
C ILE A 723 -6.64 -21.36 -4.49
N PRO A 724 -5.97 -20.22 -4.22
CA PRO A 724 -5.70 -19.23 -5.25
C PRO A 724 -4.99 -19.84 -6.46
N LEU A 725 -5.47 -19.51 -7.66
CA LEU A 725 -4.80 -19.89 -8.89
C LEU A 725 -3.43 -19.20 -8.97
N ILE A 726 -2.44 -19.93 -9.51
CA ILE A 726 -1.13 -19.36 -9.84
C ILE A 726 -1.32 -18.27 -10.90
N ASP A 727 -0.29 -17.48 -11.18
CA ASP A 727 -0.14 -16.55 -12.31
C ASP A 727 -0.27 -17.23 -13.71
N LEU A 728 -1.26 -18.10 -13.90
CA LEU A 728 -1.58 -18.80 -15.14
C LEU A 728 -2.04 -17.80 -16.22
N ALA A 729 -2.42 -16.58 -15.85
CA ALA A 729 -2.68 -15.49 -16.79
C ALA A 729 -1.40 -14.80 -17.31
N SER A 730 -0.23 -15.09 -16.71
CA SER A 730 1.05 -14.51 -17.14
C SER A 730 1.40 -14.89 -18.57
N ILE A 731 2.24 -14.07 -19.21
CA ILE A 731 2.79 -14.37 -20.54
C ILE A 731 3.57 -15.69 -20.54
N HIS A 732 4.22 -16.04 -19.42
CA HIS A 732 4.94 -17.31 -19.28
C HIS A 732 4.79 -17.89 -17.86
N PRO A 733 3.75 -18.71 -17.59
CA PRO A 733 3.38 -19.18 -16.25
C PRO A 733 4.51 -19.90 -15.50
N ILE A 734 5.34 -20.64 -16.22
CA ILE A 734 6.48 -21.39 -15.67
C ILE A 734 7.57 -20.44 -15.15
N ILE A 735 7.96 -19.41 -15.93
CA ILE A 735 8.96 -18.43 -15.51
C ILE A 735 8.40 -17.58 -14.37
N SER A 736 7.12 -17.20 -14.45
CA SER A 736 6.42 -16.49 -13.37
C SER A 736 6.49 -17.29 -12.07
N SER A 737 6.20 -18.60 -12.12
CA SER A 737 6.30 -19.51 -10.98
C SER A 737 7.71 -19.55 -10.36
N LEU A 738 8.74 -19.65 -11.21
CA LEU A 738 10.14 -19.63 -10.77
C LEU A 738 10.50 -18.34 -10.02
N LEU A 739 10.10 -17.18 -10.56
CA LEU A 739 10.40 -15.88 -9.96
C LEU A 739 9.63 -15.67 -8.66
N SER A 740 8.33 -15.98 -8.66
CA SER A 740 7.47 -15.92 -7.48
C SER A 740 7.98 -16.82 -6.35
N ALA A 741 8.49 -18.03 -6.66
CA ALA A 741 9.09 -18.94 -5.67
C ALA A 741 10.29 -18.32 -4.93
N ILE A 742 11.12 -17.57 -5.66
CA ILE A 742 12.29 -16.90 -5.06
C ILE A 742 11.84 -15.76 -4.16
N GLU A 743 10.92 -14.90 -4.62
CA GLU A 743 10.39 -13.79 -3.82
C GLU A 743 9.69 -14.30 -2.56
N GLU A 744 8.78 -15.26 -2.71
CA GLU A 744 7.99 -15.82 -1.62
C GLU A 744 8.86 -16.42 -0.52
N TYR A 745 9.89 -17.20 -0.90
CA TYR A 745 10.83 -17.76 0.06
C TYR A 745 11.49 -16.68 0.93
N PHE A 746 12.06 -15.64 0.32
CA PHE A 746 12.76 -14.61 1.07
C PHE A 746 11.79 -13.69 1.84
N ILE A 747 10.61 -13.41 1.30
CA ILE A 747 9.56 -12.66 2.00
C ILE A 747 9.12 -13.42 3.26
N THR A 748 8.83 -14.71 3.15
CA THR A 748 8.43 -15.55 4.28
C THR A 748 9.56 -15.68 5.31
N PHE A 749 10.80 -15.90 4.84
CA PHE A 749 11.98 -15.93 5.71
C PHE A 749 12.15 -14.62 6.50
N VAL A 750 12.07 -13.46 5.84
CA VAL A 750 12.22 -12.15 6.49
C VAL A 750 11.07 -11.89 7.46
N ARG A 751 9.81 -12.18 7.06
CA ARG A 751 8.63 -12.02 7.93
C ARG A 751 8.79 -12.81 9.23
N LEU A 752 9.16 -14.09 9.14
CA LEU A 752 9.37 -14.93 10.32
C LEU A 752 10.52 -14.44 11.19
N MET A 753 11.62 -13.95 10.59
CA MET A 753 12.79 -13.47 11.34
C MET A 753 12.55 -12.16 12.11
N VAL A 754 11.76 -11.24 11.56
CA VAL A 754 11.62 -9.86 12.06
C VAL A 754 11.23 -9.78 13.54
N PRO A 755 10.17 -10.45 14.04
CA PRO A 755 9.79 -10.39 15.46
C PRO A 755 10.90 -10.85 16.41
N PHE A 756 11.58 -11.94 16.06
CA PHE A 756 12.65 -12.52 16.88
C PHE A 756 13.88 -11.62 16.93
N ILE A 757 14.20 -10.96 15.83
CA ILE A 757 15.29 -10.00 15.74
C ILE A 757 15.05 -8.79 16.65
N ILE A 758 13.84 -8.23 16.60
CA ILE A 758 13.45 -7.08 17.42
C ILE A 758 13.59 -7.44 18.89
N VAL A 759 13.04 -8.59 19.30
CA VAL A 759 13.07 -9.04 20.68
C VAL A 759 14.48 -9.40 21.14
N ASN A 760 15.29 -10.07 20.31
CA ASN A 760 16.68 -10.37 20.66
C ASN A 760 17.50 -9.08 20.88
N HIS A 761 17.27 -8.06 20.06
CA HIS A 761 17.90 -6.75 20.23
C HIS A 761 17.40 -6.02 21.48
N LEU A 762 16.08 -5.90 21.65
CA LEU A 762 15.45 -5.17 22.76
C LEU A 762 15.78 -5.79 24.12
N SER A 763 15.80 -7.12 24.18
CA SER A 763 16.04 -7.86 25.42
C SER A 763 17.51 -8.06 25.75
N ALA A 764 18.43 -7.64 24.86
CA ALA A 764 19.86 -7.93 24.95
C ALA A 764 20.13 -9.43 25.18
N GLY A 765 19.52 -10.29 24.35
CA GLY A 765 19.60 -11.75 24.52
C GLY A 765 18.89 -12.25 25.79
N TRP A 766 17.73 -11.66 26.12
CA TRP A 766 16.88 -11.97 27.28
C TRP A 766 17.39 -11.54 28.66
N GLN A 767 18.31 -10.58 28.72
CA GLN A 767 18.82 -10.05 29.98
C GLN A 767 17.95 -8.90 30.53
N LYS A 768 17.28 -8.13 29.66
CA LYS A 768 16.48 -6.96 30.03
C LYS A 768 15.13 -6.96 29.31
N LYS A 769 14.19 -6.10 29.75
CA LYS A 769 12.90 -5.82 29.06
C LYS A 769 12.11 -7.08 28.63
N LYS A 770 12.10 -8.12 29.48
CA LYS A 770 11.47 -9.42 29.20
C LYS A 770 9.97 -9.28 28.94
N VAL A 771 9.26 -8.54 29.80
CA VAL A 771 7.80 -8.36 29.69
C VAL A 771 7.39 -7.75 28.34
N ILE A 772 8.03 -6.64 27.96
CA ILE A 772 7.77 -5.97 26.66
C ILE A 772 8.07 -6.92 25.50
N SER A 773 9.12 -7.74 25.62
CA SER A 773 9.49 -8.73 24.61
C SER A 773 8.43 -9.83 24.42
N ILE A 774 7.85 -10.31 25.52
CA ILE A 774 6.74 -11.29 25.48
C ILE A 774 5.53 -10.66 24.79
N ILE A 775 5.17 -9.43 25.16
CA ILE A 775 4.04 -8.70 24.56
C ILE A 775 4.23 -8.54 23.06
N LEU A 776 5.44 -8.14 22.61
CA LEU A 776 5.72 -7.97 21.18
C LEU A 776 5.63 -9.27 20.38
N LEU A 777 6.12 -10.39 20.92
CA LEU A 777 5.99 -11.70 20.28
C LEU A 777 4.54 -12.18 20.26
N PHE A 778 3.80 -11.94 21.34
CA PHE A 778 2.38 -12.29 21.40
C PHE A 778 1.57 -11.51 20.36
N LEU A 779 1.79 -10.19 20.26
CA LEU A 779 1.17 -9.34 19.23
C LEU A 779 1.61 -9.70 17.81
N ALA A 780 2.82 -10.21 17.62
CA ALA A 780 3.27 -10.72 16.33
C ALA A 780 2.38 -11.87 15.82
N GLY A 781 1.86 -12.71 16.72
CA GLY A 781 0.91 -13.78 16.38
C GLY A 781 -0.38 -13.27 15.74
N PHE A 782 -1.01 -12.26 16.34
CA PHE A 782 -2.21 -11.60 15.79
C PHE A 782 -1.96 -10.99 14.40
N ALA A 783 -0.74 -10.52 14.16
CA ALA A 783 -0.36 -9.94 12.88
C ALA A 783 -0.42 -10.96 11.73
N TYR A 784 -0.32 -12.27 11.99
CA TYR A 784 -0.36 -13.32 10.96
C TYR A 784 -1.77 -13.79 10.59
N VAL A 785 -2.78 -13.50 11.42
CA VAL A 785 -4.14 -14.06 11.28
C VAL A 785 -5.20 -13.01 10.90
N GLY A 786 -4.78 -11.81 10.48
CA GLY A 786 -5.64 -10.62 10.30
C GLY A 786 -6.83 -10.73 9.34
N LYS A 787 -6.91 -11.75 8.48
CA LYS A 787 -7.99 -11.90 7.49
C LYS A 787 -9.18 -12.72 8.00
N LEU A 788 -9.07 -13.31 9.18
CA LEU A 788 -10.04 -14.26 9.71
C LEU A 788 -11.25 -13.57 10.34
N SER A 789 -12.31 -14.34 10.57
CA SER A 789 -13.45 -13.90 11.39
C SER A 789 -12.99 -13.57 12.82
N ILE A 790 -13.75 -12.76 13.55
CA ILE A 790 -13.31 -12.24 14.86
C ILE A 790 -12.97 -13.35 15.87
N GLY A 791 -13.74 -14.44 15.90
CA GLY A 791 -13.48 -15.57 16.79
C GLY A 791 -12.15 -16.24 16.49
N TRP A 792 -11.90 -16.55 15.22
CA TRP A 792 -10.64 -17.14 14.76
C TRP A 792 -9.46 -16.18 14.82
N TRP A 793 -9.67 -14.88 14.63
CA TRP A 793 -8.64 -13.89 14.84
C TRP A 793 -8.18 -13.82 16.31
N LEU A 794 -9.13 -13.85 17.26
CA LEU A 794 -8.82 -13.87 18.69
C LEU A 794 -8.12 -15.17 19.10
N LEU A 795 -8.72 -16.32 18.76
CA LEU A 795 -8.21 -17.63 19.15
C LEU A 795 -6.91 -17.97 18.42
N GLY A 796 -6.91 -17.88 17.08
CA GLY A 796 -5.74 -18.13 16.24
C GLY A 796 -4.61 -17.15 16.52
N GLY A 797 -4.92 -15.89 16.81
CA GLY A 797 -3.94 -14.87 17.20
C GLY A 797 -3.30 -15.17 18.56
N ALA A 798 -4.09 -15.58 19.55
CA ALA A 798 -3.60 -15.98 20.87
C ALA A 798 -2.71 -17.24 20.79
N VAL A 799 -3.14 -18.28 20.08
CA VAL A 799 -2.37 -19.52 19.90
C VAL A 799 -1.07 -19.25 19.14
N SER A 800 -1.15 -18.51 18.03
CA SER A 800 0.04 -18.10 17.26
C SER A 800 1.00 -17.25 18.10
N GLY A 801 0.47 -16.33 18.92
CA GLY A 801 1.25 -15.47 19.80
C GLY A 801 1.96 -16.25 20.90
N LEU A 802 1.27 -17.19 21.54
CA LEU A 802 1.87 -18.10 22.53
C LEU A 802 2.95 -18.97 21.90
N LEU A 803 2.73 -19.47 20.69
CA LEU A 803 3.74 -20.23 19.95
C LEU A 803 4.97 -19.36 19.66
N MET A 804 4.80 -18.12 19.18
CA MET A 804 5.93 -17.20 18.93
C MET A 804 6.75 -16.96 20.20
N VAL A 805 6.09 -16.79 21.36
CA VAL A 805 6.75 -16.66 22.66
C VAL A 805 7.51 -17.94 23.03
N ALA A 806 6.88 -19.11 22.88
CA ALA A 806 7.50 -20.40 23.19
C ALA A 806 8.71 -20.70 22.30
N LEU A 807 8.56 -20.52 20.97
CA LEU A 807 9.63 -20.68 19.98
C LEU A 807 10.83 -19.81 20.34
N TYR A 808 10.61 -18.54 20.68
CA TYR A 808 11.71 -17.67 21.08
C TYR A 808 12.37 -18.12 22.38
N LEU A 809 11.60 -18.32 23.44
CA LEU A 809 12.09 -18.62 24.78
C LEU A 809 12.91 -19.91 24.85
N TRP A 810 12.47 -20.94 24.12
CA TRP A 810 12.99 -22.29 24.24
C TRP A 810 13.96 -22.67 23.12
N VAL A 811 13.86 -22.03 21.94
CA VAL A 811 14.58 -22.47 20.74
C VAL A 811 15.31 -21.33 20.03
N LEU A 812 14.58 -20.38 19.46
CA LEU A 812 15.10 -19.40 18.52
C LEU A 812 15.98 -18.33 19.19
N ARG A 813 15.85 -18.10 20.50
CA ARG A 813 16.83 -17.29 21.25
C ARG A 813 18.24 -17.88 21.21
N TYR A 814 18.35 -19.21 21.18
CA TYR A 814 19.63 -19.92 21.21
C TYR A 814 20.18 -20.16 19.80
N ASN A 815 19.31 -20.56 18.86
CA ASN A 815 19.70 -20.81 17.48
C ASN A 815 18.59 -20.40 16.48
N MET A 816 18.78 -19.27 15.81
CA MET A 816 17.87 -18.78 14.76
C MET A 816 18.14 -19.40 13.37
N ILE A 817 19.16 -20.27 13.23
CA ILE A 817 19.47 -20.92 11.93
C ILE A 817 18.36 -21.86 11.45
N TYR A 818 17.43 -22.21 12.33
CA TYR A 818 16.27 -23.02 11.98
C TYR A 818 15.26 -22.26 11.12
N VAL A 819 15.22 -20.93 11.16
CA VAL A 819 14.14 -20.16 10.51
C VAL A 819 14.14 -20.22 8.98
N PRO A 820 15.28 -20.20 8.26
CA PRO A 820 15.29 -20.51 6.82
C PRO A 820 14.61 -21.85 6.47
N ILE A 821 14.84 -22.87 7.30
CA ILE A 821 14.26 -24.21 7.11
C ILE A 821 12.78 -24.21 7.50
N MET A 822 12.40 -23.50 8.57
CA MET A 822 10.99 -23.31 8.92
C MET A 822 10.21 -22.63 7.79
N ALA A 823 10.78 -21.57 7.20
CA ALA A 823 10.17 -20.86 6.07
C ALA A 823 9.97 -21.79 4.88
N ALA A 824 10.99 -22.55 4.50
CA ALA A 824 10.90 -23.54 3.44
C ALA A 824 9.90 -24.67 3.76
N THR A 825 9.84 -25.12 5.01
CA THR A 825 8.90 -26.17 5.43
C THR A 825 7.46 -25.70 5.27
N ILE A 826 7.14 -24.47 5.66
CA ILE A 826 5.80 -23.90 5.50
C ILE A 826 5.43 -23.84 4.01
N ILE A 827 6.31 -23.28 3.18
CA ILE A 827 6.08 -23.20 1.72
C ILE A 827 5.91 -24.59 1.11
N LEU A 828 6.74 -25.56 1.49
CA LEU A 828 6.63 -26.93 0.98
C LEU A 828 5.33 -27.62 1.41
N LEU A 829 4.82 -27.34 2.61
CA LEU A 829 3.52 -27.86 3.05
C LEU A 829 2.39 -27.24 2.25
N ASP A 830 2.43 -25.91 2.05
CA ASP A 830 1.46 -25.22 1.19
C ASP A 830 1.49 -25.79 -0.24
N LEU A 831 2.68 -26.13 -0.77
CA LEU A 831 2.83 -26.79 -2.08
C LEU A 831 2.33 -28.24 -2.10
N ILE A 832 2.51 -29.00 -1.03
CA ILE A 832 1.95 -30.35 -0.92
C ILE A 832 0.42 -30.27 -0.93
N GLN A 833 -0.16 -29.35 -0.16
CA GLN A 833 -1.59 -29.10 -0.18
C GLN A 833 -2.06 -28.70 -1.59
N TYR A 834 -1.34 -27.77 -2.23
CA TYR A 834 -1.61 -27.30 -3.59
C TYR A 834 -1.61 -28.45 -4.60
N GLN A 835 -0.64 -29.37 -4.50
CA GLN A 835 -0.54 -30.54 -5.38
C GLN A 835 -1.66 -31.56 -5.16
N LEU A 836 -2.04 -31.80 -3.90
CA LEU A 836 -3.11 -32.74 -3.56
C LEU A 836 -4.47 -32.25 -4.04
N ILE A 837 -4.68 -30.93 -4.01
CA ILE A 837 -5.90 -30.28 -4.49
C ILE A 837 -5.94 -30.21 -6.03
N ASP A 838 -4.79 -30.05 -6.69
CA ASP A 838 -4.66 -29.90 -8.15
C ASP A 838 -5.64 -28.87 -8.73
N PRO A 839 -5.53 -27.58 -8.33
CA PRO A 839 -6.53 -26.57 -8.67
C PRO A 839 -6.58 -26.20 -10.15
N ALA A 840 -5.51 -26.43 -10.92
CA ALA A 840 -5.48 -26.05 -12.33
C ALA A 840 -4.46 -26.82 -13.18
N VAL A 841 -4.53 -26.57 -14.48
CA VAL A 841 -3.46 -26.93 -15.42
C VAL A 841 -2.11 -26.35 -14.95
N LEU A 842 -1.03 -27.07 -15.21
CA LEU A 842 0.34 -26.74 -14.77
C LEU A 842 0.61 -26.81 -13.26
N THR A 843 -0.35 -27.19 -12.41
CA THR A 843 -0.13 -27.36 -10.96
C THR A 843 1.12 -28.20 -10.66
N PHE A 844 1.23 -29.38 -11.26
CA PHE A 844 2.37 -30.27 -11.03
C PHE A 844 3.72 -29.63 -11.35
N LEU A 845 3.80 -28.91 -12.47
CA LEU A 845 5.02 -28.26 -12.90
C LEU A 845 5.39 -27.09 -11.98
N HIS A 846 4.41 -26.29 -11.57
CA HIS A 846 4.60 -25.24 -10.58
C HIS A 846 5.12 -25.81 -9.26
N VAL A 847 4.47 -26.84 -8.74
CA VAL A 847 4.83 -27.46 -7.45
C VAL A 847 6.28 -27.95 -7.48
N ILE A 848 6.68 -28.66 -8.53
CA ILE A 848 8.07 -29.16 -8.64
C ILE A 848 9.06 -28.00 -8.69
N ILE A 849 8.81 -27.00 -9.53
CA ILE A 849 9.73 -25.86 -9.69
C ILE A 849 9.85 -25.10 -8.37
N THR A 850 8.73 -24.73 -7.77
CA THR A 850 8.72 -23.99 -6.50
C THR A 850 9.37 -24.82 -5.41
N ALA A 851 9.05 -26.11 -5.27
CA ALA A 851 9.64 -26.97 -4.24
C ALA A 851 11.16 -27.11 -4.38
N VAL A 852 11.66 -27.38 -5.60
CA VAL A 852 13.10 -27.49 -5.87
C VAL A 852 13.81 -26.19 -5.53
N ILE A 853 13.27 -25.05 -5.97
CA ILE A 853 13.84 -23.73 -5.73
C ILE A 853 13.81 -23.37 -4.25
N THR A 854 12.70 -23.62 -3.56
CA THR A 854 12.58 -23.39 -2.11
C THR A 854 13.61 -24.22 -1.32
N VAL A 855 13.80 -25.50 -1.64
CA VAL A 855 14.82 -26.34 -0.99
C VAL A 855 16.23 -25.81 -1.27
N ILE A 856 16.53 -25.47 -2.53
CA ILE A 856 17.82 -24.90 -2.92
C ILE A 856 18.09 -23.60 -2.14
N LEU A 857 17.12 -22.69 -2.08
CA LEU A 857 17.25 -21.41 -1.38
C LEU A 857 17.38 -21.61 0.14
N ALA A 858 16.68 -22.58 0.74
CA ALA A 858 16.84 -22.93 2.15
C ALA A 858 18.27 -23.38 2.46
N VAL A 859 18.79 -24.31 1.65
CA VAL A 859 20.17 -24.82 1.79
C VAL A 859 21.17 -23.69 1.60
N PHE A 860 21.03 -22.87 0.56
CA PHE A 860 21.90 -21.71 0.34
C PHE A 860 21.80 -20.67 1.45
N SER A 861 20.62 -20.46 2.03
CA SER A 861 20.45 -19.51 3.15
C SER A 861 21.16 -20.01 4.40
N VAL A 862 20.99 -21.29 4.74
CA VAL A 862 21.68 -21.93 5.86
C VAL A 862 23.20 -21.90 5.62
N TRP A 863 23.65 -22.32 4.44
CA TRP A 863 25.06 -22.28 4.04
C TRP A 863 25.64 -20.86 4.06
N GLY A 864 24.87 -19.88 3.60
CA GLY A 864 25.22 -18.46 3.64
C GLY A 864 25.41 -17.98 5.07
N MET A 865 24.48 -18.30 5.98
CA MET A 865 24.60 -17.99 7.41
C MET A 865 25.85 -18.63 8.04
N TYR A 866 26.21 -19.86 7.63
CA TYR A 866 27.47 -20.50 8.04
C TYR A 866 28.71 -19.79 7.49
N ARG A 867 28.73 -19.47 6.20
CA ARG A 867 29.86 -18.80 5.52
C ARG A 867 30.11 -17.41 6.07
N VAL A 868 29.05 -16.64 6.33
CA VAL A 868 29.16 -15.29 6.91
C VAL A 868 29.88 -15.31 8.26
N ARG A 869 29.75 -16.40 9.03
CA ARG A 869 30.51 -16.59 10.27
C ARG A 869 31.99 -16.86 10.04
N LEU A 870 32.38 -17.57 8.97
CA LEU A 870 33.78 -17.85 8.66
C LEU A 870 34.58 -16.60 8.27
N PHE A 871 33.90 -15.55 7.84
CA PHE A 871 34.49 -14.27 7.47
C PHE A 871 34.35 -13.18 8.56
N GLN A 872 33.77 -13.49 9.73
CA GLN A 872 33.93 -12.60 10.87
C GLN A 872 35.41 -12.66 11.32
N PRO A 873 36.08 -11.50 11.51
CA PRO A 873 37.46 -11.51 11.94
C PRO A 873 37.57 -12.34 13.23
N LYS A 874 38.45 -13.35 13.23
CA LYS A 874 38.88 -13.99 14.48
C LYS A 874 39.23 -12.84 15.42
N LYS A 875 38.60 -12.81 16.60
CA LYS A 875 39.03 -11.93 17.69
C LYS A 875 40.56 -12.05 17.76
N SER A 876 41.28 -10.94 17.58
CA SER A 876 42.67 -10.92 17.99
C SER A 876 42.67 -11.31 19.46
N LYS A 877 43.39 -12.39 19.78
CA LYS A 877 43.73 -12.71 21.16
C LYS A 877 44.83 -11.74 21.54
N ASP A 878 44.46 -10.53 21.90
CA ASP A 878 45.33 -9.57 22.59
C ASP A 878 44.59 -9.06 23.84
#